data_AF-A0A067R5U7-F1
#
_entry.id   AF-A0A067R5U7-F1
#
_cell.length_a   1.000
_cell.length_b   1.000
_cell.length_c   1.000
_cell.angle_alpha   90.00
_cell.angle_beta   90.00
_cell.angle_gamma   90.00
#
_symmetry.space_group_name_H-M   'P 1'
#
loop_
_entity.id
_entity.type
_entity.pdbx_description
1 polymer ?
#
loop_
_entity_poly.entity_id
_entity_poly.type
_entity_poly.pdbx_seq_one_letter_code
_entity_poly.pdbx_strand_id
1 'polypeptide(L)'
;MEIMEEGNMMDRVRILLQRDMAYYQAHQTVLQENLCPGVVGGLLDFPHYASFAAVKLVAWWEEEYVATFHCASGLLEHSSDDPMGQRESEDLDRGCGGIAVTKTSVPTEFVSLVADSSKQLLEHLHTLSQEALDHADLTVLTGTLGAAALIRNCLWCYNEKLKNKEQTQSKQTAMLSLQGSYRKYHEMAEALAERLLDLHCRLLSLYVLQDADCLHWEDPHPFFEGERGSFVIQMWWLYMQGTREDLWKTVPPKMAQRVLAGMLNESLTILTVRYTQAIPSSGRSLLLVTDVSNLLLCVRQILPSICSDASELIGRNLRNKVLRDVHAKCYELLVCLILRGSPLSALYKVFRRGLNEVAIFSPLDSSAPAPWLVLTSPHLFPVHQSTNSNLPDGSAIALELSLLVAQPQASWPLLLKVLTMRHYRVTCIILQHFMQHFWNVTIQPACHNVKDAKDTQEQKGEAKQCGGFLCGGRGNCSLGGNVSEQHLPPSVIISSLVYIVAVVGTQHDLAHVLVPVLEKNSDSWGCCLDRRQVWNQSRPPWLEAVISPLEPVLFPVVETLSVTFAGGCSLDQGIDVVMDCLIQLSDCLPSLVLRAAAVLEDAIPADIHPLANSVLLQLVVAALYSQLLATGGNTSATALAEALCSLDHSGQHNSKIDAFIHAAVECAQISSQDGNCVTMEASPYTAEILVSRLLLNAAGQRALKVMWQFMQHSWQWLLGQLGALEPGEVTPSTPPLVPTTASRPALTKLLHTMFHVGHRQFDQLLAGTWELDWYRLLQTPLSLTPERLWNQLSSRSEFHESSSGLLNEHDTAVVAMLSGLFQLIAATPLNQ
;
A
#
# COMPACT_ATOMS: atom_id res chain seq x y z
N MET A 1 -17.66 -2.86 -28.44
CA MET A 1 -17.71 -3.82 -29.57
C MET A 1 -18.87 -4.77 -29.30
N GLU A 2 -19.93 -4.78 -30.13
CA GLU A 2 -21.03 -5.74 -30.00
C GLU A 2 -20.64 -7.08 -30.63
N ILE A 3 -20.57 -8.14 -29.83
CA ILE A 3 -20.24 -9.50 -30.28
C ILE A 3 -21.49 -10.35 -30.11
N MET A 4 -21.80 -11.18 -31.10
CA MET A 4 -22.91 -12.13 -30.99
C MET A 4 -22.70 -13.03 -29.76
N GLU A 5 -23.67 -13.03 -28.85
CA GLU A 5 -23.62 -13.80 -27.61
C GLU A 5 -24.08 -15.26 -27.82
N GLU A 6 -24.70 -15.56 -28.96
CA GLU A 6 -25.24 -16.86 -29.32
C GLU A 6 -24.26 -17.67 -30.17
N GLY A 7 -24.01 -18.93 -29.79
CA GLY A 7 -23.18 -19.88 -30.56
C GLY A 7 -22.17 -20.68 -29.71
N ASN A 8 -21.44 -21.60 -30.36
CA ASN A 8 -20.36 -22.36 -29.72
C ASN A 8 -19.23 -21.41 -29.27
N MET A 9 -18.77 -21.55 -28.03
CA MET A 9 -17.74 -20.70 -27.44
C MET A 9 -16.47 -20.63 -28.28
N MET A 10 -16.02 -21.74 -28.88
CA MET A 10 -14.80 -21.73 -29.69
C MET A 10 -14.92 -20.89 -30.97
N ASP A 11 -16.11 -20.81 -31.56
CA ASP A 11 -16.37 -19.94 -32.72
C ASP A 11 -16.46 -18.47 -32.28
N ARG A 12 -17.07 -18.19 -31.12
CA ARG A 12 -17.09 -16.86 -30.51
C ARG A 12 -15.68 -16.32 -30.26
N VAL A 13 -14.77 -17.17 -29.76
CA VAL A 13 -13.35 -16.80 -29.53
C VAL A 13 -12.66 -16.43 -30.84
N ARG A 14 -12.83 -17.22 -31.91
CA ARG A 14 -12.23 -16.90 -33.22
C ARG A 14 -12.72 -15.56 -33.77
N ILE A 15 -14.02 -15.30 -33.70
CA ILE A 15 -14.62 -14.04 -34.16
C ILE A 15 -14.11 -12.85 -33.33
N LEU A 16 -14.02 -13.02 -32.00
CA LEU A 16 -13.50 -12.00 -31.10
C LEU A 16 -12.05 -11.61 -31.46
N LEU A 17 -11.16 -12.60 -31.62
CA LEU A 17 -9.75 -12.34 -31.95
C LEU A 17 -9.59 -11.72 -33.35
N GLN A 18 -10.37 -12.18 -34.33
CA GLN A 18 -10.36 -11.59 -35.67
C GLN A 18 -10.79 -10.11 -35.66
N ARG A 19 -11.81 -9.76 -34.86
CA ARG A 19 -12.28 -8.39 -34.72
C ARG A 19 -11.31 -7.51 -33.95
N ASP A 20 -10.68 -8.05 -32.91
CA ASP A 20 -9.64 -7.36 -32.14
C ASP A 20 -8.44 -7.02 -33.04
N MET A 21 -7.99 -7.96 -33.87
CA MET A 21 -6.92 -7.72 -34.86
C MET A 21 -7.34 -6.70 -35.92
N ALA A 22 -8.56 -6.79 -36.45
CA ALA A 22 -9.07 -5.80 -37.42
C ALA A 22 -9.16 -4.39 -36.81
N TYR A 23 -9.55 -4.29 -35.54
CA TYR A 23 -9.56 -3.02 -34.81
C TYR A 23 -8.15 -2.45 -34.67
N TYR A 24 -7.19 -3.28 -34.26
CA TYR A 24 -5.77 -2.90 -34.19
C TYR A 24 -5.24 -2.41 -35.53
N GLN A 25 -5.48 -3.13 -36.63
CA GLN A 25 -5.04 -2.72 -37.96
C GLN A 25 -5.61 -1.36 -38.38
N ALA A 26 -6.84 -1.04 -37.96
CA ALA A 26 -7.51 0.21 -38.29
C ALA A 26 -7.10 1.40 -37.39
N HIS A 27 -6.84 1.16 -36.11
CA HIS A 27 -6.65 2.24 -35.11
C HIS A 27 -5.26 2.26 -34.46
N GLN A 28 -4.40 1.29 -34.76
CA GLN A 28 -3.08 1.11 -34.15
C GLN A 28 -3.13 1.11 -32.61
N THR A 29 -4.21 0.58 -32.05
CA THR A 29 -4.44 0.50 -30.60
C THR A 29 -5.24 -0.75 -30.30
N VAL A 30 -5.05 -1.31 -29.11
CA VAL A 30 -5.86 -2.43 -28.61
C VAL A 30 -6.94 -1.88 -27.69
N LEU A 31 -8.17 -2.39 -27.82
CA LEU A 31 -9.25 -2.03 -26.91
C LEU A 31 -8.92 -2.55 -25.51
N GLN A 32 -9.01 -1.68 -24.51
CA GLN A 32 -8.69 -1.99 -23.12
C GLN A 32 -9.93 -1.81 -22.24
N GLU A 33 -10.11 -2.70 -21.27
CA GLU A 33 -11.11 -2.56 -20.22
C GLU A 33 -10.43 -2.49 -18.84
N ASN A 34 -10.93 -1.58 -17.99
CA ASN A 34 -10.40 -1.38 -16.65
C ASN A 34 -10.91 -2.47 -15.69
N LEU A 35 -10.00 -2.98 -14.85
CA LEU A 35 -10.36 -3.81 -13.72
C LEU A 35 -10.81 -2.96 -12.54
N CYS A 36 -11.59 -3.56 -11.65
CA CYS A 36 -11.98 -2.96 -10.38
C CYS A 36 -10.72 -2.55 -9.58
N PRO A 37 -10.57 -1.28 -9.17
CA PRO A 37 -9.43 -0.82 -8.35
C PRO A 37 -9.26 -1.59 -7.03
N GLY A 38 -10.33 -2.21 -6.54
CA GLY A 38 -10.30 -3.08 -5.36
C GLY A 38 -9.67 -4.46 -5.59
N VAL A 39 -9.48 -4.88 -6.85
CA VAL A 39 -8.93 -6.19 -7.26
C VAL A 39 -7.51 -6.08 -7.80
N VAL A 40 -7.16 -4.93 -8.42
CA VAL A 40 -5.82 -4.67 -8.98
C VAL A 40 -4.72 -5.07 -7.97
N GLY A 41 -3.62 -5.64 -8.46
CA GLY A 41 -2.49 -6.11 -7.67
C GLY A 41 -2.78 -7.28 -6.74
N GLY A 42 -2.46 -7.15 -5.45
CA GLY A 42 -2.61 -8.23 -4.47
C GLY A 42 -1.60 -9.39 -4.63
N LEU A 43 -1.96 -10.59 -4.14
CA LEU A 43 -1.06 -11.76 -4.17
C LEU A 43 -0.70 -12.14 -5.61
N LEU A 44 -1.71 -12.23 -6.49
CA LEU A 44 -1.58 -12.64 -7.89
C LEU A 44 -1.15 -11.49 -8.82
N ASP A 45 -1.03 -10.27 -8.31
CA ASP A 45 -0.62 -9.09 -9.08
C ASP A 45 -1.54 -8.84 -10.30
N PHE A 46 -2.83 -8.59 -10.05
CA PHE A 46 -3.78 -8.27 -11.12
C PHE A 46 -3.44 -6.94 -11.81
N PRO A 47 -3.65 -6.82 -13.14
CA PRO A 47 -3.36 -5.59 -13.88
C PRO A 47 -4.42 -4.50 -13.63
N HIS A 48 -4.09 -3.25 -13.97
CA HIS A 48 -5.05 -2.13 -13.94
C HIS A 48 -6.10 -2.24 -15.06
N TYR A 49 -5.67 -2.65 -16.25
CA TYR A 49 -6.53 -2.93 -17.39
C TYR A 49 -5.99 -4.14 -18.14
N ALA A 50 -6.85 -4.76 -18.95
CA ALA A 50 -6.47 -5.84 -19.85
C ALA A 50 -7.12 -5.62 -21.22
N SER A 51 -6.64 -6.34 -22.24
CA SER A 51 -7.30 -6.28 -23.55
C SER A 51 -8.75 -6.73 -23.43
N PHE A 52 -9.63 -6.06 -24.18
CA PHE A 52 -11.05 -6.37 -24.26
C PHE A 52 -11.28 -7.85 -24.58
N ALA A 53 -10.46 -8.42 -25.47
CA ALA A 53 -10.51 -9.84 -25.80
C ALA A 53 -10.24 -10.75 -24.60
N ALA A 54 -9.25 -10.44 -23.76
CA ALA A 54 -8.96 -11.22 -22.56
C ALA A 54 -10.09 -11.10 -21.53
N VAL A 55 -10.63 -9.90 -21.33
CA VAL A 55 -11.73 -9.67 -20.37
C VAL A 55 -12.99 -10.44 -20.77
N LYS A 56 -13.38 -10.37 -22.05
CA LYS A 56 -14.54 -11.14 -22.56
C LYS A 56 -14.31 -12.64 -22.49
N LEU A 57 -13.10 -13.10 -22.78
CA LEU A 57 -12.78 -14.53 -22.67
C LEU A 57 -12.93 -15.04 -21.24
N VAL A 58 -12.45 -14.29 -20.24
CA VAL A 58 -12.61 -14.65 -18.82
C VAL A 58 -14.08 -14.62 -18.41
N ALA A 59 -14.86 -13.63 -18.84
CA ALA A 59 -16.30 -13.58 -18.56
C ALA A 59 -17.01 -14.85 -19.06
N TRP A 60 -16.71 -15.30 -20.28
CA TRP A 60 -17.26 -16.53 -20.83
C TRP A 60 -16.76 -17.79 -20.09
N TRP A 61 -15.50 -17.81 -19.65
CA TRP A 61 -14.99 -18.91 -18.81
C TRP A 61 -15.71 -18.98 -17.46
N GLU A 62 -16.02 -17.85 -16.84
CA GLU A 62 -16.77 -17.82 -15.59
C GLU A 62 -18.21 -18.32 -15.74
N GLU A 63 -18.91 -17.92 -16.81
CA GLU A 63 -20.25 -18.42 -17.14
C GLU A 63 -20.24 -19.95 -17.30
N GLU A 64 -19.27 -20.49 -18.04
CA GLU A 64 -19.11 -21.93 -18.21
C GLU A 64 -18.70 -22.62 -16.90
N TYR A 65 -17.83 -22.02 -16.08
CA TYR A 65 -17.43 -22.57 -14.79
C TYR A 65 -18.64 -22.74 -13.85
N VAL A 66 -19.48 -21.71 -13.75
CA VAL A 66 -20.69 -21.76 -12.92
C VAL A 66 -21.67 -22.80 -13.45
N ALA A 67 -21.82 -22.93 -14.78
CA ALA A 67 -22.64 -23.95 -15.39
C ALA A 67 -22.13 -25.39 -15.11
N THR A 68 -20.81 -25.60 -15.16
CA THR A 68 -20.18 -26.92 -14.93
C THR A 68 -20.15 -27.33 -13.45
N PHE A 69 -19.78 -26.42 -12.55
CA PHE A 69 -19.48 -26.74 -11.15
C PHE A 69 -20.58 -26.33 -10.17
N HIS A 70 -21.61 -25.61 -10.64
CA HIS A 70 -22.72 -25.07 -9.83
C HIS A 70 -22.26 -24.26 -8.60
N CYS A 71 -21.06 -23.68 -8.67
CA CYS A 71 -20.48 -22.84 -7.63
C CYS A 71 -19.67 -21.71 -8.26
N ALA A 72 -19.60 -20.57 -7.57
CA ALA A 72 -18.73 -19.48 -7.99
C ALA A 72 -17.25 -19.90 -7.91
N SER A 73 -16.46 -19.50 -8.90
CA SER A 73 -14.99 -19.74 -8.92
C SER A 73 -14.27 -18.95 -7.82
N GLY A 74 -14.89 -17.85 -7.36
CA GLY A 74 -14.29 -16.83 -6.50
C GLY A 74 -13.67 -15.64 -7.26
N LEU A 75 -13.71 -15.63 -8.60
CA LEU A 75 -13.29 -14.49 -9.43
C LEU A 75 -14.43 -13.47 -9.60
N LEU A 76 -15.64 -13.94 -9.92
CA LEU A 76 -16.86 -13.13 -9.94
C LEU A 76 -17.77 -13.57 -8.77
N GLU A 77 -17.86 -12.76 -7.73
CA GLU A 77 -18.91 -12.91 -6.71
C GLU A 77 -20.22 -12.34 -7.27
N HIS A 78 -21.11 -13.22 -7.76
CA HIS A 78 -22.52 -12.86 -7.87
C HIS A 78 -23.15 -12.92 -6.48
N SER A 79 -23.92 -11.90 -6.10
CA SER A 79 -24.61 -11.81 -4.81
C SER A 79 -25.52 -13.02 -4.59
N SER A 80 -25.02 -14.05 -3.92
CA SER A 80 -25.81 -15.17 -3.44
C SER A 80 -26.52 -14.77 -2.14
N ASP A 81 -27.47 -13.84 -2.24
CA ASP A 81 -28.45 -13.56 -1.19
C ASP A 81 -29.85 -14.08 -1.58
N ASP A 82 -29.96 -14.90 -2.63
CA ASP A 82 -31.13 -15.76 -2.78
C ASP A 82 -30.85 -17.07 -2.04
N PRO A 83 -31.59 -17.38 -0.96
CA PRO A 83 -31.47 -18.67 -0.31
C PRO A 83 -31.77 -19.75 -1.34
N MET A 84 -30.96 -20.82 -1.32
CA MET A 84 -31.21 -22.08 -2.00
C MET A 84 -32.56 -22.68 -1.54
N GLY A 85 -33.64 -22.14 -2.09
CA GLY A 85 -34.95 -22.73 -2.14
C GLY A 85 -35.11 -23.36 -3.52
N GLN A 86 -35.39 -24.65 -3.53
CA GLN A 86 -35.85 -25.43 -4.66
C GLN A 86 -36.63 -24.59 -5.68
N ARG A 87 -35.97 -24.17 -6.77
CA ARG A 87 -36.68 -24.03 -8.04
C ARG A 87 -36.73 -25.41 -8.64
N GLU A 88 -37.71 -26.17 -8.17
CA GLU A 88 -38.19 -27.31 -8.93
C GLU A 88 -38.47 -26.83 -10.36
N SER A 89 -37.94 -27.62 -11.27
CA SER A 89 -38.16 -27.61 -12.69
C SER A 89 -39.65 -27.55 -13.01
N GLU A 90 -40.18 -26.37 -13.32
CA GLU A 90 -41.45 -26.18 -14.04
C GLU A 90 -41.59 -24.68 -14.30
N ASP A 91 -41.12 -24.22 -15.47
CA ASP A 91 -41.58 -22.99 -16.18
C ASP A 91 -40.62 -22.55 -17.31
N LEU A 92 -40.00 -23.52 -18.01
CA LEU A 92 -39.39 -23.27 -19.33
C LEU A 92 -40.01 -24.20 -20.37
N ASP A 93 -41.34 -24.17 -20.46
CA ASP A 93 -42.04 -24.80 -21.57
C ASP A 93 -43.21 -23.92 -22.01
N ARG A 94 -42.91 -22.92 -22.84
CA ARG A 94 -43.83 -22.29 -23.82
C ARG A 94 -43.11 -21.23 -24.64
N GLY A 95 -42.75 -21.57 -25.88
CA GLY A 95 -42.44 -20.55 -26.89
C GLY A 95 -41.49 -20.95 -28.00
N CYS A 96 -41.92 -21.85 -28.89
CA CYS A 96 -41.53 -21.93 -30.31
C CYS A 96 -40.02 -22.04 -30.68
N GLY A 97 -39.56 -23.27 -30.93
CA GLY A 97 -38.64 -23.59 -32.03
C GLY A 97 -37.20 -23.06 -31.96
N GLY A 98 -36.42 -23.52 -30.98
CA GLY A 98 -34.96 -23.39 -30.97
C GLY A 98 -34.38 -24.41 -30.00
N ILE A 99 -33.33 -25.13 -30.40
CA ILE A 99 -32.69 -26.17 -29.59
C ILE A 99 -32.17 -25.53 -28.29
N ALA A 100 -32.82 -25.83 -27.17
CA ALA A 100 -32.29 -25.51 -25.85
C ALA A 100 -31.04 -26.38 -25.61
N VAL A 101 -29.86 -25.80 -25.82
CA VAL A 101 -28.60 -26.40 -25.37
C VAL A 101 -28.57 -26.28 -23.84
N THR A 102 -29.00 -27.32 -23.16
CA THR A 102 -28.76 -27.51 -21.72
C THR A 102 -27.25 -27.61 -21.50
N LYS A 103 -26.60 -26.47 -21.20
CA LYS A 103 -25.18 -26.37 -20.86
C LYS A 103 -24.88 -27.13 -19.57
N THR A 104 -24.62 -28.43 -19.68
CA THR A 104 -24.08 -29.26 -18.60
C THR A 104 -22.79 -29.89 -19.11
N SER A 105 -21.77 -29.06 -19.30
CA SER A 105 -20.43 -29.50 -19.71
C SER A 105 -19.80 -30.30 -18.57
N VAL A 106 -19.15 -31.42 -18.91
CA VAL A 106 -18.40 -32.24 -17.92
C VAL A 106 -17.14 -31.47 -17.50
N PRO A 107 -16.64 -31.55 -16.24
CA PRO A 107 -15.42 -30.86 -15.81
C PRO A 107 -14.20 -31.02 -16.72
N THR A 108 -14.07 -32.17 -17.40
CA THR A 108 -13.00 -32.42 -18.38
C THR A 108 -13.17 -31.61 -19.67
N GLU A 109 -14.39 -31.39 -20.12
CA GLU A 109 -14.71 -30.59 -21.31
C GLU A 109 -14.44 -29.11 -21.05
N PHE A 110 -14.81 -28.62 -19.86
CA PHE A 110 -14.46 -27.27 -19.41
C PHE A 110 -12.95 -27.04 -19.47
N VAL A 111 -12.16 -27.96 -18.90
CA VAL A 111 -10.69 -27.84 -18.89
C VAL A 111 -10.12 -27.84 -20.31
N SER A 112 -10.60 -28.71 -21.20
CA SER A 112 -10.16 -28.69 -22.61
C SER A 112 -10.53 -27.39 -23.32
N LEU A 113 -11.73 -26.88 -23.08
CA LEU A 113 -12.23 -25.65 -23.69
C LEU A 113 -11.40 -24.44 -23.24
N VAL A 114 -11.10 -24.33 -21.95
CA VAL A 114 -10.25 -23.26 -21.42
C VAL A 114 -8.84 -23.38 -21.97
N ALA A 115 -8.26 -24.59 -22.00
CA ALA A 115 -6.93 -24.82 -22.54
C ALA A 115 -6.84 -24.42 -24.04
N ASP A 116 -7.79 -24.83 -24.86
CA ASP A 116 -7.79 -24.57 -26.31
C ASP A 116 -8.05 -23.10 -26.64
N SER A 117 -9.02 -22.48 -25.96
CA SER A 117 -9.30 -21.05 -26.14
C SER A 117 -8.16 -20.16 -25.62
N SER A 118 -7.54 -20.54 -24.50
CA SER A 118 -6.34 -19.85 -23.97
C SER A 118 -5.17 -19.93 -24.94
N LYS A 119 -5.01 -21.03 -25.69
CA LYS A 119 -3.96 -21.17 -26.70
C LYS A 119 -4.17 -20.22 -27.88
N GLN A 120 -5.40 -20.09 -28.38
CA GLN A 120 -5.71 -19.16 -29.48
C GLN A 120 -5.45 -17.70 -29.08
N LEU A 121 -5.85 -17.31 -27.87
CA LEU A 121 -5.54 -15.97 -27.36
C LEU A 121 -4.03 -15.75 -27.20
N LEU A 122 -3.27 -16.78 -26.78
CA LEU A 122 -1.82 -16.65 -26.63
C LEU A 122 -1.12 -16.40 -27.98
N GLU A 123 -1.52 -17.10 -29.04
CA GLU A 123 -1.01 -16.88 -30.41
C GLU A 123 -1.34 -15.47 -30.92
N HIS A 124 -2.54 -14.97 -30.62
CA HIS A 124 -2.95 -13.59 -30.93
C HIS A 124 -2.10 -12.56 -30.17
N LEU A 125 -1.91 -12.75 -28.86
CA LEU A 125 -1.07 -11.86 -28.05
C LEU A 125 0.39 -11.88 -28.50
N HIS A 126 0.91 -13.01 -29.00
CA HIS A 126 2.26 -13.07 -29.57
C HIS A 126 2.38 -12.18 -30.82
N THR A 127 1.42 -12.26 -31.73
CA THR A 127 1.36 -11.38 -32.91
C THR A 127 1.32 -9.91 -32.50
N LEU A 128 0.41 -9.53 -31.58
CA LEU A 128 0.31 -8.15 -31.10
C LEU A 128 1.59 -7.68 -30.40
N SER A 129 2.27 -8.56 -29.65
CA SER A 129 3.52 -8.21 -28.99
C SER A 129 4.65 -7.94 -29.99
N GLN A 130 4.70 -8.68 -31.09
CA GLN A 130 5.70 -8.48 -32.13
C GLN A 130 5.47 -7.14 -32.85
N GLU A 131 4.22 -6.87 -33.23
CA GLU A 131 3.81 -5.61 -33.86
C GLU A 131 4.11 -4.40 -32.96
N ALA A 132 3.83 -4.52 -31.65
CA ALA A 132 4.13 -3.48 -30.67
C ALA A 132 5.64 -3.18 -30.57
N LEU A 133 6.49 -4.21 -30.73
CA LEU A 133 7.95 -4.03 -30.70
C LEU A 133 8.47 -3.40 -31.99
N ASP A 134 7.95 -3.82 -33.14
CA ASP A 134 8.35 -3.28 -34.45
C ASP A 134 7.97 -1.80 -34.61
N HIS A 135 6.88 -1.37 -33.96
CA HIS A 135 6.39 0.01 -33.96
C HIS A 135 6.70 0.81 -32.68
N ALA A 136 7.37 0.20 -31.69
CA ALA A 136 7.62 0.77 -30.37
C ALA A 136 6.35 1.34 -29.69
N ASP A 137 5.22 0.66 -29.85
CA ASP A 137 3.93 1.06 -29.27
C ASP A 137 3.80 0.57 -27.83
N LEU A 138 4.04 1.49 -26.89
CA LEU A 138 3.94 1.23 -25.46
C LEU A 138 2.52 0.84 -25.05
N THR A 139 1.48 1.40 -25.68
CA THR A 139 0.08 1.19 -25.28
C THR A 139 -0.39 -0.22 -25.61
N VAL A 140 0.03 -0.74 -26.76
CA VAL A 140 -0.23 -2.12 -27.19
C VAL A 140 0.60 -3.09 -26.34
N LEU A 141 1.85 -2.74 -26.04
CA LEU A 141 2.72 -3.55 -25.18
C LEU A 141 2.15 -3.69 -23.75
N THR A 142 1.69 -2.60 -23.12
CA THR A 142 1.10 -2.66 -21.79
C THR A 142 -0.26 -3.34 -21.79
N GLY A 143 -1.08 -3.15 -22.84
CA GLY A 143 -2.36 -3.84 -23.01
C GLY A 143 -2.23 -5.35 -23.16
N THR A 144 -1.26 -5.81 -23.96
CA THR A 144 -0.95 -7.24 -24.13
C THR A 144 -0.35 -7.86 -22.87
N LEU A 145 0.48 -7.12 -22.14
CA LEU A 145 1.00 -7.51 -20.84
C LEU A 145 -0.12 -7.63 -19.80
N GLY A 146 -1.05 -6.67 -19.74
CA GLY A 146 -2.24 -6.73 -18.89
C GLY A 146 -3.12 -7.94 -19.22
N ALA A 147 -3.34 -8.23 -20.51
CA ALA A 147 -4.04 -9.44 -20.95
C ALA A 147 -3.37 -10.73 -20.47
N ALA A 148 -2.04 -10.83 -20.64
CA ALA A 148 -1.29 -12.00 -20.21
C ALA A 148 -1.35 -12.21 -18.68
N ALA A 149 -1.23 -11.12 -17.91
CA ALA A 149 -1.32 -11.15 -16.45
C ALA A 149 -2.73 -11.55 -15.97
N LEU A 150 -3.79 -11.02 -16.58
CA LEU A 150 -5.17 -11.38 -16.24
C LEU A 150 -5.42 -12.88 -16.46
N ILE A 151 -5.11 -13.39 -17.65
CA ILE A 151 -5.34 -14.80 -17.99
C ILE A 151 -4.51 -15.74 -17.10
N ARG A 152 -3.24 -15.40 -16.86
CA ARG A 152 -2.37 -16.11 -15.90
C ARG A 152 -3.05 -16.24 -14.54
N ASN A 153 -3.60 -15.15 -14.01
CA ASN A 153 -4.21 -15.11 -12.68
C ASN A 153 -5.51 -15.92 -12.65
N CYS A 154 -6.36 -15.82 -13.67
CA CYS A 154 -7.59 -16.61 -13.78
C CYS A 154 -7.31 -18.11 -13.86
N LEU A 155 -6.34 -18.52 -14.68
CA LEU A 155 -5.92 -19.93 -14.79
C LEU A 155 -5.37 -20.47 -13.47
N TRP A 156 -4.68 -19.64 -12.69
CA TRP A 156 -4.23 -20.01 -11.35
C TRP A 156 -5.41 -20.30 -10.41
N CYS A 157 -6.44 -19.43 -10.40
CA CYS A 157 -7.63 -19.63 -9.57
C CYS A 157 -8.36 -20.94 -9.91
N TYR A 158 -8.52 -21.24 -11.20
CA TYR A 158 -9.13 -22.51 -11.63
C TYR A 158 -8.29 -23.71 -11.21
N ASN A 159 -6.96 -23.66 -11.39
CA ASN A 159 -6.07 -24.73 -10.95
C ASN A 159 -6.17 -24.99 -9.44
N GLU A 160 -6.20 -23.96 -8.61
CA GLU A 160 -6.31 -24.13 -7.15
C GLU A 160 -7.66 -24.75 -6.73
N LYS A 161 -8.77 -24.31 -7.34
CA LYS A 161 -10.09 -24.89 -7.05
C LYS A 161 -10.22 -26.34 -7.50
N LEU A 162 -9.54 -26.72 -8.59
CA LEU A 162 -9.51 -28.08 -9.09
C LEU A 162 -8.59 -28.99 -8.25
N LYS A 163 -7.46 -28.48 -7.73
CA LYS A 163 -6.56 -29.24 -6.82
C LYS A 163 -7.25 -29.67 -5.54
N ASN A 164 -8.09 -28.81 -4.96
CA ASN A 164 -8.75 -29.08 -3.68
C ASN A 164 -9.88 -30.11 -3.77
N LYS A 165 -10.31 -30.51 -4.98
CA LYS A 165 -11.49 -31.35 -5.16
C LYS A 165 -11.23 -32.84 -5.39
N GLU A 166 -10.05 -33.37 -5.80
CA GLU A 166 -9.96 -34.82 -6.18
C GLU A 166 -8.55 -35.45 -6.45
N GLN A 167 -8.46 -36.80 -6.35
CA GLN A 167 -7.24 -37.66 -6.44
C GLN A 167 -7.24 -38.74 -7.58
N THR A 168 -7.93 -38.57 -8.72
CA THR A 168 -8.01 -39.63 -9.78
C THR A 168 -7.09 -39.41 -11.01
N GLN A 169 -6.55 -40.50 -11.58
CA GLN A 169 -5.51 -40.49 -12.65
C GLN A 169 -5.95 -39.87 -14.01
N SER A 170 -7.18 -40.06 -14.51
CA SER A 170 -7.60 -39.46 -15.80
C SER A 170 -7.80 -37.93 -15.72
N LYS A 171 -8.09 -37.43 -14.52
CA LYS A 171 -8.22 -35.99 -14.21
C LYS A 171 -6.85 -35.31 -14.05
N GLN A 172 -5.78 -36.10 -13.86
CA GLN A 172 -4.40 -35.62 -13.74
C GLN A 172 -3.87 -35.07 -15.07
N THR A 173 -4.21 -35.69 -16.21
CA THR A 173 -3.85 -35.21 -17.56
C THR A 173 -4.53 -33.89 -17.92
N ALA A 174 -5.78 -33.70 -17.48
CA ALA A 174 -6.52 -32.45 -17.68
C ALA A 174 -5.95 -31.31 -16.80
N MET A 175 -5.60 -31.59 -15.54
CA MET A 175 -4.92 -30.60 -14.69
C MET A 175 -3.55 -30.18 -15.25
N LEU A 176 -2.84 -31.12 -15.89
CA LEU A 176 -1.57 -30.82 -16.56
C LEU A 176 -1.73 -29.88 -17.77
N SER A 177 -2.83 -29.94 -18.52
CA SER A 177 -3.06 -29.04 -19.65
C SER A 177 -3.31 -27.60 -19.19
N LEU A 178 -4.15 -27.39 -18.16
CA LEU A 178 -4.43 -26.07 -17.61
C LEU A 178 -3.19 -25.46 -16.91
N GLN A 179 -2.43 -26.28 -16.19
CA GLN A 179 -1.14 -25.88 -15.62
C GLN A 179 -0.12 -25.53 -16.71
N GLY A 180 -0.15 -26.24 -17.84
CA GLY A 180 0.65 -25.92 -19.02
C GLY A 180 0.30 -24.56 -19.63
N SER A 181 -1.00 -24.24 -19.76
CA SER A 181 -1.45 -22.91 -20.18
C SER A 181 -1.02 -21.82 -19.19
N TYR A 182 -1.18 -22.05 -17.88
CA TYR A 182 -0.72 -21.12 -16.84
C TYR A 182 0.78 -20.78 -16.99
N ARG A 183 1.63 -21.80 -17.16
CA ARG A 183 3.08 -21.60 -17.32
C ARG A 183 3.40 -20.75 -18.55
N LYS A 184 2.75 -21.01 -19.70
CA LYS A 184 2.97 -20.23 -20.93
C LYS A 184 2.60 -18.76 -20.78
N TYR A 185 1.48 -18.47 -20.12
CA TYR A 185 1.06 -17.09 -19.84
C TYR A 185 1.97 -16.40 -18.81
N HIS A 186 2.49 -17.13 -17.83
CA HIS A 186 3.51 -16.61 -16.92
C HIS A 186 4.80 -16.25 -17.66
N GLU A 187 5.32 -17.15 -18.51
CA GLU A 187 6.50 -16.91 -19.34
C GLU A 187 6.30 -15.71 -20.28
N MET A 188 5.12 -15.59 -20.92
CA MET A 188 4.77 -14.45 -21.76
C MET A 188 4.80 -13.14 -20.97
N ALA A 189 4.17 -13.09 -19.80
CA ALA A 189 4.15 -11.90 -18.96
C ALA A 189 5.55 -11.45 -18.51
N GLU A 190 6.41 -12.40 -18.12
CA GLU A 190 7.80 -12.09 -17.75
C GLU A 190 8.62 -11.61 -18.96
N ALA A 191 8.47 -12.24 -20.13
CA ALA A 191 9.15 -11.82 -21.36
C ALA A 191 8.76 -10.40 -21.78
N LEU A 192 7.45 -10.07 -21.77
CA LEU A 192 6.96 -8.73 -22.09
C LEU A 192 7.49 -7.67 -21.10
N ALA A 193 7.59 -8.01 -19.83
CA ALA A 193 8.13 -7.11 -18.82
C ALA A 193 9.64 -6.84 -19.00
N GLU A 194 10.42 -7.85 -19.39
CA GLU A 194 11.82 -7.64 -19.76
C GLU A 194 11.98 -6.78 -21.00
N ARG A 195 11.11 -6.96 -22.02
CA ARG A 195 11.10 -6.10 -23.21
C ARG A 195 10.77 -4.65 -22.87
N LEU A 196 9.79 -4.44 -21.98
CA LEU A 196 9.43 -3.11 -21.48
C LEU A 196 10.61 -2.44 -20.77
N LEU A 197 11.33 -3.18 -19.91
CA LEU A 197 12.54 -2.70 -19.25
C LEU A 197 13.63 -2.32 -20.27
N ASP A 198 13.93 -3.22 -21.22
CA ASP A 198 14.94 -2.97 -22.26
C ASP A 198 14.62 -1.71 -23.09
N LEU A 199 13.35 -1.52 -23.47
CA LEU A 199 12.89 -0.33 -24.18
C LEU A 199 13.20 0.96 -23.38
N HIS A 200 12.81 1.01 -22.11
CA HIS A 200 13.07 2.19 -21.27
C HIS A 200 14.57 2.41 -21.03
N CYS A 201 15.36 1.36 -20.83
CA CYS A 201 16.82 1.46 -20.70
C CYS A 201 17.49 1.99 -21.98
N ARG A 202 17.02 1.58 -23.17
CA ARG A 202 17.48 2.12 -24.45
C ARG A 202 17.11 3.58 -24.61
N LEU A 203 15.88 3.97 -24.28
CA LEU A 203 15.45 5.37 -24.34
C LEU A 203 16.33 6.26 -23.43
N LEU A 204 16.58 5.81 -22.21
CA LEU A 204 17.46 6.49 -21.27
C LEU A 204 18.89 6.61 -21.81
N SER A 205 19.49 5.50 -22.22
CA SER A 205 20.90 5.45 -22.63
C SER A 205 21.18 6.15 -23.95
N LEU A 206 20.25 6.14 -24.91
CA LEU A 206 20.47 6.70 -26.25
C LEU A 206 20.00 8.15 -26.40
N TYR A 207 18.99 8.57 -25.64
CA TYR A 207 18.37 9.89 -25.83
C TYR A 207 18.45 10.79 -24.59
N VAL A 208 18.15 10.26 -23.40
CA VAL A 208 18.07 11.11 -22.19
C VAL A 208 19.45 11.42 -21.62
N LEU A 209 20.34 10.42 -21.62
CA LEU A 209 21.66 10.53 -21.03
C LEU A 209 22.74 11.06 -21.98
N GLN A 210 22.36 11.53 -23.18
CA GLN A 210 23.27 11.97 -24.22
C GLN A 210 23.10 13.47 -24.47
N ASP A 211 23.97 14.28 -23.88
CA ASP A 211 24.06 15.72 -24.13
C ASP A 211 25.52 16.12 -24.28
N ALA A 212 25.89 16.72 -25.42
CA ALA A 212 27.29 16.96 -25.75
C ALA A 212 27.94 17.99 -24.79
N ASP A 213 27.21 19.05 -24.45
CA ASP A 213 27.74 20.17 -23.67
C ASP A 213 27.89 19.83 -22.19
N CYS A 214 26.97 19.04 -21.63
CA CYS A 214 27.06 18.52 -20.28
C CYS A 214 28.19 17.50 -20.11
N LEU A 215 28.53 16.78 -21.18
CA LEU A 215 29.55 15.71 -21.16
C LEU A 215 30.95 16.18 -21.55
N HIS A 216 31.10 17.43 -21.98
CA HIS A 216 32.40 18.02 -22.28
C HIS A 216 33.12 18.49 -21.00
N TRP A 217 33.72 17.52 -20.29
CA TRP A 217 34.40 17.75 -19.01
C TRP A 217 35.66 18.63 -19.11
N GLU A 218 36.32 18.66 -20.26
CA GLU A 218 37.58 19.36 -20.49
C GLU A 218 37.41 20.85 -20.85
N ASP A 219 36.18 21.34 -21.02
CA ASP A 219 35.91 22.74 -21.36
C ASP A 219 36.49 23.68 -20.29
N PRO A 220 37.32 24.68 -20.64
CA PRO A 220 37.84 25.62 -19.67
C PRO A 220 36.76 26.52 -19.04
N HIS A 221 35.59 26.68 -19.68
CA HIS A 221 34.53 27.55 -19.18
C HIS A 221 33.59 26.84 -18.20
N PRO A 222 33.08 27.57 -17.18
CA PRO A 222 32.04 27.06 -16.32
C PRO A 222 30.77 26.79 -17.10
N PHE A 223 30.11 25.68 -16.80
CA PHE A 223 28.82 25.34 -17.40
C PHE A 223 27.75 26.34 -16.97
N PHE A 224 27.13 27.03 -17.93
CA PHE A 224 26.12 28.08 -17.69
C PHE A 224 26.54 29.06 -16.58
N GLU A 225 27.77 29.57 -16.66
CA GLU A 225 28.32 30.55 -15.71
C GLU A 225 28.35 30.08 -14.24
N GLY A 226 28.15 28.78 -13.99
CA GLY A 226 28.08 28.21 -12.64
C GLY A 226 26.72 28.35 -11.97
N GLU A 227 25.67 28.74 -12.70
CA GLU A 227 24.33 28.97 -12.15
C GLU A 227 23.45 27.71 -12.16
N ARG A 228 23.82 26.66 -12.90
CA ARG A 228 22.98 25.46 -13.08
C ARG A 228 23.78 24.15 -13.10
N GLY A 229 23.14 23.08 -12.62
CA GLY A 229 23.56 21.69 -12.87
C GLY A 229 23.23 21.20 -14.30
N SER A 230 23.63 19.97 -14.63
CA SER A 230 23.46 19.46 -15.99
C SER A 230 22.01 19.15 -16.36
N PHE A 231 21.69 19.35 -17.65
CA PHE A 231 20.41 18.90 -18.21
C PHE A 231 20.28 17.38 -18.18
N VAL A 232 21.40 16.65 -18.23
CA VAL A 232 21.42 15.17 -18.19
C VAL A 232 20.74 14.65 -16.93
N ILE A 233 21.14 15.14 -15.75
CA ILE A 233 20.53 14.68 -14.49
C ILE A 233 19.09 15.18 -14.34
N GLN A 234 18.83 16.43 -14.76
CA GLN A 234 17.51 17.03 -14.71
C GLN A 234 16.49 16.26 -15.58
N MET A 235 16.86 15.94 -16.81
CA MET A 235 16.02 15.17 -17.75
C MET A 235 15.90 13.71 -17.35
N TRP A 236 16.98 13.10 -16.83
CA TRP A 236 16.93 11.76 -16.27
C TRP A 236 15.93 11.67 -15.10
N TRP A 237 15.97 12.62 -14.17
CA TRP A 237 15.01 12.71 -13.07
C TRP A 237 13.56 12.85 -13.56
N LEU A 238 13.34 13.77 -14.51
CA LEU A 238 12.03 14.01 -15.09
C LEU A 238 11.47 12.74 -15.75
N TYR A 239 12.31 12.05 -16.52
CA TYR A 239 11.95 10.80 -17.18
C TYR A 239 11.62 9.71 -16.17
N MET A 240 12.48 9.48 -15.17
CA MET A 240 12.27 8.45 -14.14
C MET A 240 10.97 8.68 -13.36
N GLN A 241 10.64 9.93 -13.01
CA GLN A 241 9.40 10.25 -12.31
C GLN A 241 8.16 10.10 -13.21
N GLY A 242 8.23 10.56 -14.47
CA GLY A 242 7.15 10.37 -15.44
C GLY A 242 6.86 8.89 -15.67
N THR A 243 7.88 8.10 -15.98
CA THR A 243 7.73 6.66 -16.22
C THR A 243 7.25 5.91 -14.98
N ARG A 244 7.70 6.28 -13.77
CA ARG A 244 7.18 5.68 -12.53
C ARG A 244 5.66 5.83 -12.43
N GLU A 245 5.15 7.02 -12.69
CA GLU A 245 3.72 7.32 -12.61
C GLU A 245 2.91 6.62 -13.70
N ASP A 246 3.49 6.48 -14.91
CA ASP A 246 2.87 5.74 -16.01
C ASP A 246 2.83 4.24 -15.71
N LEU A 247 3.93 3.65 -15.22
CA LEU A 247 3.98 2.25 -14.83
C LEU A 247 2.96 1.92 -13.74
N TRP A 248 2.78 2.81 -12.76
CA TRP A 248 1.82 2.64 -11.65
C TRP A 248 0.35 2.62 -12.10
N LYS A 249 0.06 3.02 -13.35
CA LYS A 249 -1.30 3.06 -13.91
C LYS A 249 -1.50 2.03 -15.03
N THR A 250 -0.42 1.52 -15.62
CA THR A 250 -0.48 0.77 -16.87
C THR A 250 -0.16 -0.71 -16.71
N VAL A 251 0.75 -1.08 -15.81
CA VAL A 251 1.20 -2.47 -15.64
C VAL A 251 0.88 -2.98 -14.22
N PRO A 252 0.84 -4.30 -13.99
CA PRO A 252 0.65 -4.87 -12.66
C PRO A 252 1.60 -4.27 -11.61
N PRO A 253 1.14 -3.96 -10.39
CA PRO A 253 1.92 -3.25 -9.37
C PRO A 253 3.31 -3.83 -9.06
N LYS A 254 3.45 -5.13 -8.78
CA LYS A 254 4.76 -5.72 -8.47
C LYS A 254 5.68 -5.71 -9.69
N MET A 255 5.10 -5.90 -10.87
CA MET A 255 5.82 -5.79 -12.14
C MET A 255 6.32 -4.36 -12.39
N ALA A 256 5.50 -3.36 -12.12
CA ALA A 256 5.84 -1.94 -12.22
C ALA A 256 7.10 -1.63 -11.37
N GLN A 257 7.12 -2.09 -10.12
CA GLN A 257 8.27 -1.91 -9.22
C GLN A 257 9.52 -2.58 -9.74
N ARG A 258 9.40 -3.81 -10.25
CA ARG A 258 10.53 -4.54 -10.83
C ARG A 258 11.13 -3.82 -12.04
N VAL A 259 10.28 -3.34 -12.96
CA VAL A 259 10.72 -2.59 -14.14
C VAL A 259 11.40 -1.29 -13.74
N LEU A 260 10.81 -0.52 -12.82
CA LEU A 260 11.42 0.71 -12.30
C LEU A 260 12.77 0.46 -11.61
N ALA A 261 12.86 -0.60 -10.80
CA ALA A 261 14.11 -0.98 -10.13
C ALA A 261 15.21 -1.35 -11.13
N GLY A 262 14.85 -2.08 -12.20
CA GLY A 262 15.76 -2.39 -13.30
C GLY A 262 16.24 -1.12 -14.01
N MET A 263 15.32 -0.22 -14.37
CA MET A 263 15.65 1.06 -15.02
C MET A 263 16.61 1.89 -14.18
N LEU A 264 16.35 1.99 -12.87
CA LEU A 264 17.22 2.70 -11.94
C LEU A 264 18.62 2.08 -11.90
N ASN A 265 18.71 0.75 -11.78
CA ASN A 265 20.00 0.07 -11.70
C ASN A 265 20.84 0.21 -12.98
N GLU A 266 20.24 0.00 -14.16
CA GLU A 266 20.94 0.08 -15.44
C GLU A 266 21.38 1.52 -15.76
N SER A 267 20.49 2.49 -15.57
CA SER A 267 20.83 3.90 -15.80
C SER A 267 21.87 4.41 -14.80
N LEU A 268 21.80 4.00 -13.52
CA LEU A 268 22.85 4.31 -12.54
C LEU A 268 24.20 3.68 -12.88
N THR A 269 24.24 2.51 -13.53
CA THR A 269 25.52 1.94 -14.00
C THR A 269 26.22 2.92 -14.95
N ILE A 270 25.48 3.46 -15.92
CA ILE A 270 26.02 4.43 -16.89
C ILE A 270 26.49 5.70 -16.17
N LEU A 271 25.65 6.26 -15.31
CA LEU A 271 25.97 7.51 -14.59
C LEU A 271 27.16 7.33 -13.65
N THR A 272 27.21 6.23 -12.88
CA THR A 272 28.29 5.96 -11.93
C THR A 272 29.64 5.86 -12.65
N VAL A 273 29.71 5.07 -13.72
CA VAL A 273 30.94 4.94 -14.52
C VAL A 273 31.36 6.29 -15.09
N ARG A 274 30.41 7.03 -15.68
CA ARG A 274 30.66 8.34 -16.28
C ARG A 274 31.24 9.36 -15.30
N TYR A 275 30.63 9.54 -14.13
CA TYR A 275 31.09 10.54 -13.15
C TYR A 275 32.37 10.12 -12.43
N THR A 276 32.55 8.83 -12.15
CA THR A 276 33.76 8.33 -11.48
C THR A 276 34.98 8.36 -12.39
N GLN A 277 34.80 8.31 -13.72
CA GLN A 277 35.87 8.36 -14.72
C GLN A 277 36.06 9.74 -15.37
N ALA A 278 35.14 10.69 -15.19
CA ALA A 278 35.26 12.05 -15.72
C ALA A 278 36.60 12.68 -15.27
N ILE A 279 37.20 13.56 -16.06
CA ILE A 279 38.37 14.37 -15.66
C ILE A 279 38.00 15.83 -15.94
N PRO A 280 37.34 16.51 -14.98
CA PRO A 280 36.84 17.87 -15.21
C PRO A 280 37.98 18.88 -15.18
N SER A 281 37.87 19.91 -16.02
CA SER A 281 38.67 21.14 -15.91
C SER A 281 38.34 21.88 -14.60
N SER A 282 39.12 22.90 -14.27
CA SER A 282 38.77 23.82 -13.16
C SER A 282 37.38 24.43 -13.34
N GLY A 283 36.96 24.75 -14.57
CA GLY A 283 35.63 25.32 -14.86
C GLY A 283 34.47 24.33 -14.67
N ARG A 284 34.70 23.04 -14.93
CA ARG A 284 33.66 22.00 -14.86
C ARG A 284 33.62 21.23 -13.54
N SER A 285 34.56 21.47 -12.64
CA SER A 285 34.63 20.77 -11.35
C SER A 285 33.37 20.96 -10.49
N LEU A 286 32.79 22.17 -10.47
CA LEU A 286 31.57 22.47 -9.72
C LEU A 286 30.32 21.79 -10.33
N LEU A 287 30.28 21.60 -11.65
CA LEU A 287 29.21 20.86 -12.33
C LEU A 287 29.19 19.40 -11.86
N LEU A 288 30.35 18.75 -11.78
CA LEU A 288 30.46 17.37 -11.30
C LEU A 288 29.92 17.23 -9.87
N VAL A 289 30.31 18.14 -8.98
CA VAL A 289 29.84 18.13 -7.57
C VAL A 289 28.34 18.32 -7.49
N THR A 290 27.80 19.27 -8.25
CA THR A 290 26.37 19.57 -8.29
C THR A 290 25.56 18.39 -8.82
N ASP A 291 25.99 17.80 -9.92
CA ASP A 291 25.33 16.67 -10.55
C ASP A 291 25.31 15.44 -9.66
N VAL A 292 26.45 15.07 -9.06
CA VAL A 292 26.54 13.89 -8.18
C VAL A 292 25.69 14.10 -6.93
N SER A 293 25.67 15.31 -6.37
CA SER A 293 24.84 15.63 -5.20
C SER A 293 23.35 15.52 -5.51
N ASN A 294 22.91 16.08 -6.65
CA ASN A 294 21.52 15.98 -7.10
C ASN A 294 21.15 14.55 -7.47
N LEU A 295 22.05 13.79 -8.09
CA LEU A 295 21.84 12.39 -8.43
C LEU A 295 21.56 11.56 -7.17
N LEU A 296 22.35 11.72 -6.10
CA LEU A 296 22.10 11.04 -4.82
C LEU A 296 20.72 11.42 -4.22
N LEU A 297 20.30 12.68 -4.32
CA LEU A 297 18.98 13.12 -3.86
C LEU A 297 17.85 12.52 -4.70
N CYS A 298 18.01 12.45 -6.02
CA CYS A 298 17.06 11.83 -6.93
C CYS A 298 16.90 10.34 -6.62
N VAL A 299 18.01 9.61 -6.45
CA VAL A 299 17.98 8.19 -6.09
C VAL A 299 17.29 7.99 -4.76
N ARG A 300 17.57 8.84 -3.75
CA ARG A 300 16.88 8.79 -2.46
C ARG A 300 15.36 8.89 -2.63
N GLN A 301 14.86 9.76 -3.50
CA GLN A 301 13.41 9.91 -3.71
C GLN A 301 12.78 8.73 -4.47
N ILE A 302 13.53 8.03 -5.32
CA ILE A 302 13.03 6.86 -6.07
C ILE A 302 13.08 5.58 -5.21
N LEU A 303 14.07 5.47 -4.31
CA LEU A 303 14.37 4.26 -3.56
C LEU A 303 13.16 3.70 -2.77
N PRO A 304 12.31 4.52 -2.10
CA PRO A 304 11.12 4.01 -1.41
C PRO A 304 10.12 3.27 -2.31
N SER A 305 10.09 3.57 -3.62
CA SER A 305 9.18 2.90 -4.56
C SER A 305 9.60 1.47 -4.92
N ILE A 306 10.86 1.09 -4.67
CA ILE A 306 11.43 -0.20 -5.06
C ILE A 306 11.85 -1.09 -3.89
N CYS A 307 11.86 -0.55 -2.66
CA CYS A 307 12.14 -1.29 -1.44
C CYS A 307 10.88 -1.95 -0.86
N SER A 308 11.08 -3.08 -0.19
CA SER A 308 9.99 -3.82 0.48
C SER A 308 9.85 -3.48 1.97
N ASP A 309 10.95 -3.08 2.62
CA ASP A 309 11.00 -2.70 4.03
C ASP A 309 12.01 -1.58 4.31
N ALA A 310 11.95 -0.95 5.49
CA ALA A 310 12.87 0.13 5.87
C ALA A 310 14.32 -0.34 6.07
N SER A 311 14.56 -1.63 6.30
CA SER A 311 15.93 -2.15 6.42
C SER A 311 16.63 -2.11 5.07
N GLU A 312 15.96 -2.57 4.01
CA GLU A 312 16.44 -2.46 2.63
C GLU A 312 16.66 -1.00 2.24
N LEU A 313 15.71 -0.11 2.57
CA LEU A 313 15.82 1.33 2.30
C LEU A 313 17.10 1.94 2.89
N ILE A 314 17.47 1.53 4.11
CA ILE A 314 18.65 2.04 4.81
C ILE A 314 19.96 1.38 4.32
N GLY A 315 19.87 0.34 3.49
CA GLY A 315 21.02 -0.44 3.02
C GLY A 315 21.40 -1.61 3.92
N ARG A 316 20.50 -2.07 4.80
CA ARG A 316 20.68 -3.23 5.68
C ARG A 316 20.01 -4.47 5.11
N ASN A 317 20.55 -5.65 5.40
CA ASN A 317 19.95 -6.95 5.05
C ASN A 317 19.54 -7.08 3.56
N LEU A 318 20.39 -6.57 2.65
CA LEU A 318 20.10 -6.49 1.22
C LEU A 318 20.06 -7.87 0.54
N ARG A 319 18.86 -8.48 0.51
CA ARG A 319 18.58 -9.75 -0.16
C ARG A 319 18.45 -9.56 -1.67
N ASN A 320 17.80 -8.48 -2.09
CA ASN A 320 17.61 -8.16 -3.50
C ASN A 320 18.93 -7.68 -4.12
N LYS A 321 19.36 -8.37 -5.19
CA LYS A 321 20.58 -8.03 -5.94
C LYS A 321 20.52 -6.62 -6.52
N VAL A 322 19.38 -6.22 -7.09
CA VAL A 322 19.21 -4.90 -7.72
C VAL A 322 19.39 -3.79 -6.69
N LEU A 323 18.81 -3.93 -5.50
CA LEU A 323 18.97 -2.94 -4.42
C LEU A 323 20.42 -2.88 -3.92
N ARG A 324 21.07 -4.03 -3.75
CA ARG A 324 22.50 -4.09 -3.41
C ARG A 324 23.35 -3.32 -4.41
N ASP A 325 23.09 -3.55 -5.69
CA ASP A 325 23.79 -2.92 -6.79
C ASP A 325 23.53 -1.40 -6.84
N VAL A 326 22.33 -0.93 -6.50
CA VAL A 326 21.99 0.50 -6.37
C VAL A 326 22.72 1.15 -5.20
N HIS A 327 22.70 0.54 -4.00
CA HIS A 327 23.42 1.07 -2.84
C HIS A 327 24.93 1.13 -3.08
N ALA A 328 25.51 0.11 -3.72
CA ALA A 328 26.92 0.09 -4.07
C ALA A 328 27.27 1.24 -5.03
N LYS A 329 26.47 1.47 -6.07
CA LYS A 329 26.65 2.60 -7.01
C LYS A 329 26.54 3.97 -6.32
N CYS A 330 25.56 4.14 -5.44
CA CYS A 330 25.41 5.37 -4.66
C CYS A 330 26.60 5.60 -3.71
N TYR A 331 27.17 4.53 -3.17
CA TYR A 331 28.40 4.60 -2.40
C TYR A 331 29.59 5.03 -3.27
N GLU A 332 29.76 4.52 -4.49
CA GLU A 332 30.80 5.00 -5.43
C GLU A 332 30.63 6.49 -5.75
N LEU A 333 29.39 6.92 -6.01
CA LEU A 333 29.04 8.31 -6.27
C LEU A 333 29.34 9.19 -5.05
N LEU A 334 29.06 8.73 -3.83
CA LEU A 334 29.43 9.43 -2.60
C LEU A 334 30.94 9.61 -2.47
N VAL A 335 31.72 8.55 -2.74
CA VAL A 335 33.19 8.61 -2.69
C VAL A 335 33.71 9.63 -3.71
N CYS A 336 33.16 9.63 -4.92
CA CYS A 336 33.44 10.63 -5.95
C CYS A 336 33.13 12.05 -5.44
N LEU A 337 31.94 12.27 -4.87
CA LEU A 337 31.52 13.56 -4.34
C LEU A 337 32.48 14.09 -3.26
N ILE A 338 32.81 13.25 -2.27
CA ILE A 338 33.65 13.66 -1.13
C ILE A 338 35.08 13.99 -1.60
N LEU A 339 35.68 13.11 -2.40
CA LEU A 339 37.08 13.25 -2.77
C LEU A 339 37.30 14.30 -3.87
N ARG A 340 36.36 14.44 -4.81
CA ARG A 340 36.48 15.39 -5.92
C ARG A 340 35.85 16.75 -5.63
N GLY A 341 34.90 16.81 -4.69
CA GLY A 341 34.22 18.05 -4.32
C GLY A 341 34.76 18.77 -3.09
N SER A 342 35.51 18.10 -2.22
CA SER A 342 36.04 18.75 -1.01
C SER A 342 37.06 19.85 -1.33
N PRO A 343 37.04 20.98 -0.62
CA PRO A 343 38.04 22.03 -0.81
C PRO A 343 39.41 21.56 -0.34
N LEU A 344 40.49 22.03 -0.99
CA LEU A 344 41.87 21.68 -0.65
C LEU A 344 42.21 21.95 0.83
N SER A 345 41.62 23.00 1.41
CA SER A 345 41.80 23.33 2.83
C SER A 345 41.24 22.25 3.78
N ALA A 346 40.14 21.59 3.42
CA ALA A 346 39.58 20.48 4.19
C ALA A 346 40.44 19.22 4.05
N LEU A 347 40.88 18.91 2.82
CA LEU A 347 41.81 17.80 2.56
C LEU A 347 43.10 17.97 3.34
N TYR A 348 43.72 19.15 3.30
CA TYR A 348 44.92 19.46 4.06
C TYR A 348 44.70 19.25 5.56
N LYS A 349 43.61 19.76 6.13
CA LYS A 349 43.31 19.63 7.57
C LYS A 349 43.25 18.16 8.02
N VAL A 350 42.68 17.29 7.19
CA VAL A 350 42.52 15.86 7.47
C VAL A 350 43.83 15.09 7.28
N PHE A 351 44.54 15.30 6.16
CA PHE A 351 45.69 14.49 5.78
C PHE A 351 47.06 15.03 6.24
N ARG A 352 47.15 16.27 6.76
CA ARG A 352 48.44 16.87 7.21
C ARG A 352 49.20 16.07 8.27
N ARG A 353 48.52 15.18 9.00
CA ARG A 353 49.12 14.33 10.06
C ARG A 353 49.54 12.94 9.54
N GLY A 354 49.44 12.69 8.23
CA GLY A 354 49.63 11.37 7.64
C GLY A 354 48.30 10.62 7.46
N LEU A 355 48.38 9.36 7.03
CA LEU A 355 47.20 8.50 6.83
C LEU A 355 46.78 7.71 8.08
N ASN A 356 47.65 7.67 9.09
CA ASN A 356 47.37 6.97 10.33
C ASN A 356 46.21 7.68 11.05
N GLU A 357 45.23 6.90 11.52
CA GLU A 357 44.04 7.40 12.24
C GLU A 357 43.05 8.24 11.39
N VAL A 358 43.17 8.24 10.06
CA VAL A 358 42.16 8.89 9.19
C VAL A 358 40.92 8.00 9.09
N ALA A 359 39.78 8.53 9.55
CA ALA A 359 38.54 7.78 9.67
C ALA A 359 38.03 7.19 8.33
N ILE A 360 38.28 7.82 7.18
CA ILE A 360 37.89 7.29 5.85
C ILE A 360 38.39 5.85 5.61
N PHE A 361 39.57 5.50 6.13
CA PHE A 361 40.16 4.16 5.96
C PHE A 361 39.62 3.14 6.97
N SER A 362 38.90 3.58 7.99
CA SER A 362 38.30 2.68 8.98
C SER A 362 37.12 1.90 8.38
N PRO A 363 36.87 0.67 8.86
CA PRO A 363 35.84 -0.19 8.29
C PRO A 363 34.45 0.40 8.51
N LEU A 364 33.61 0.27 7.49
CA LEU A 364 32.21 0.61 7.51
C LEU A 364 31.49 -0.29 8.51
N ASP A 365 30.74 0.31 9.42
CA ASP A 365 29.85 -0.41 10.30
C ASP A 365 28.68 -0.99 9.48
N SER A 366 28.62 -2.32 9.37
CA SER A 366 27.57 -3.02 8.64
C SER A 366 26.17 -2.83 9.24
N SER A 367 26.11 -2.39 10.50
CA SER A 367 24.86 -2.08 11.18
C SER A 367 24.47 -0.61 11.09
N ALA A 368 25.32 0.29 10.58
CA ALA A 368 24.98 1.69 10.36
C ALA A 368 24.10 1.88 9.10
N PRO A 369 23.33 2.98 9.01
CA PRO A 369 22.71 3.38 7.75
C PRO A 369 23.75 3.67 6.67
N ALA A 370 23.40 3.43 5.40
CA ALA A 370 24.30 3.71 4.29
C ALA A 370 24.76 5.20 4.33
N PRO A 371 26.07 5.49 4.28
CA PRO A 371 26.57 6.86 4.45
C PRO A 371 25.98 7.90 3.49
N TRP A 372 25.64 7.49 2.27
CA TRP A 372 25.04 8.38 1.28
C TRP A 372 23.59 8.78 1.62
N LEU A 373 22.87 7.95 2.39
CA LEU A 373 21.55 8.29 2.93
C LEU A 373 21.66 9.25 4.10
N VAL A 374 22.68 9.07 4.95
CA VAL A 374 22.96 10.00 6.05
C VAL A 374 23.27 11.39 5.51
N LEU A 375 24.03 11.48 4.41
CA LEU A 375 24.29 12.74 3.71
C LEU A 375 23.01 13.40 3.18
N THR A 376 22.15 12.63 2.52
CA THR A 376 20.97 13.19 1.83
C THR A 376 19.80 13.48 2.80
N SER A 377 19.72 12.77 3.92
CA SER A 377 18.65 12.90 4.93
C SER A 377 19.19 13.02 6.37
N PRO A 378 19.98 14.06 6.70
CA PRO A 378 20.57 14.18 8.03
C PRO A 378 19.52 14.34 9.14
N HIS A 379 18.33 14.86 8.82
CA HIS A 379 17.21 15.01 9.75
C HIS A 379 16.63 13.65 10.23
N LEU A 380 16.75 12.59 9.43
CA LEU A 380 16.33 11.24 9.82
C LEU A 380 17.40 10.51 10.65
N PHE A 381 18.66 10.96 10.58
CA PHE A 381 19.81 10.29 11.18
C PHE A 381 20.63 11.25 12.07
N PRO A 382 20.13 11.61 13.27
CA PRO A 382 20.82 12.53 14.16
C PRO A 382 22.18 11.99 14.65
N VAL A 383 23.14 12.93 14.80
CA VAL A 383 24.60 12.72 14.92
C VAL A 383 25.05 11.96 16.17
N HIS A 384 24.22 11.86 17.20
CA HIS A 384 24.63 11.44 18.55
C HIS A 384 24.40 9.97 18.89
N GLN A 385 24.18 9.09 17.92
CA GLN A 385 23.95 7.66 18.19
C GLN A 385 24.85 6.77 17.35
N SER A 386 26.01 6.44 17.93
CA SER A 386 26.99 5.48 17.42
C SER A 386 26.64 4.01 17.71
N THR A 387 25.39 3.70 18.07
CA THR A 387 24.95 2.31 18.35
C THR A 387 23.52 2.00 17.83
N ASN A 388 23.43 1.64 16.56
CA ASN A 388 23.14 0.28 16.04
C ASN A 388 21.83 -0.48 16.33
N SER A 389 20.82 0.01 17.08
CA SER A 389 19.57 -0.79 17.21
C SER A 389 18.22 -0.08 17.36
N ASN A 390 18.13 1.22 17.62
CA ASN A 390 16.84 1.90 17.65
C ASN A 390 16.97 3.32 17.10
N LEU A 391 16.62 3.49 15.83
CA LEU A 391 16.32 4.83 15.29
C LEU A 391 15.30 5.52 16.19
N PRO A 392 15.35 6.85 16.34
CA PRO A 392 14.30 7.60 17.02
C PRO A 392 12.93 7.21 16.44
N ASP A 393 11.91 7.12 17.29
CA ASP A 393 10.59 6.65 16.88
C ASP A 393 10.05 7.42 15.67
N GLY A 394 10.23 8.76 15.66
CA GLY A 394 9.86 9.61 14.53
C GLY A 394 10.56 9.23 13.23
N SER A 395 11.88 9.02 13.27
CA SER A 395 12.68 8.63 12.10
C SER A 395 12.35 7.22 11.61
N ALA A 396 12.16 6.26 12.53
CA ALA A 396 11.78 4.89 12.18
C ALA A 396 10.41 4.84 11.48
N ILE A 397 9.42 5.56 12.04
CA ILE A 397 8.08 5.66 11.46
C ILE A 397 8.13 6.39 10.12
N ALA A 398 8.90 7.47 10.00
CA ALA A 398 9.02 8.24 8.76
C ALA A 398 9.53 7.40 7.60
N LEU A 399 10.50 6.50 7.84
CA LEU A 399 11.01 5.59 6.82
C LEU A 399 9.93 4.61 6.34
N GLU A 400 9.22 3.95 7.25
CA GLU A 400 8.12 3.04 6.90
C GLU A 400 6.94 3.76 6.23
N LEU A 401 6.64 4.99 6.65
CA LEU A 401 5.60 5.84 6.04
C LEU A 401 6.00 6.27 4.62
N SER A 402 7.26 6.66 4.40
CA SER A 402 7.74 7.01 3.06
C SER A 402 7.69 5.82 2.10
N LEU A 403 8.00 4.60 2.58
CA LEU A 403 7.80 3.37 1.82
C LEU A 403 6.32 3.15 1.49
N LEU A 404 5.45 3.28 2.48
CA LEU A 404 4.00 3.08 2.34
C LEU A 404 3.42 3.96 1.23
N VAL A 405 3.76 5.25 1.24
CA VAL A 405 3.25 6.23 0.27
C VAL A 405 3.79 5.96 -1.14
N ALA A 406 5.03 5.51 -1.24
CA ALA A 406 5.73 5.29 -2.50
C ALA A 406 5.34 4.00 -3.25
N GLN A 407 4.66 3.04 -2.59
CA GLN A 407 4.22 1.78 -3.21
C GLN A 407 3.23 2.02 -4.38
N PRO A 408 3.18 1.14 -5.41
CA PRO A 408 2.21 1.16 -6.51
C PRO A 408 0.78 0.84 -6.08
N GLN A 409 0.63 0.10 -4.98
CA GLN A 409 -0.66 -0.27 -4.43
C GLN A 409 -0.56 -0.31 -2.90
N ALA A 410 -1.72 -0.35 -2.24
CA ALA A 410 -1.81 -0.53 -0.81
C ALA A 410 -1.16 -1.85 -0.38
N SER A 411 -0.03 -1.74 0.31
CA SER A 411 0.52 -2.85 1.09
C SER A 411 -0.16 -2.84 2.47
N TRP A 412 -1.19 -3.67 2.62
CA TRP A 412 -1.94 -3.77 3.88
C TRP A 412 -1.05 -4.13 5.09
N PRO A 413 -0.07 -5.06 4.98
CA PRO A 413 0.85 -5.34 6.08
C PRO A 413 1.69 -4.12 6.47
N LEU A 414 2.17 -3.36 5.48
CA LEU A 414 2.94 -2.14 5.74
C LEU A 414 2.07 -1.03 6.35
N LEU A 415 0.82 -0.89 5.90
CA LEU A 415 -0.14 0.06 6.49
C LEU A 415 -0.38 -0.29 7.97
N LEU A 416 -0.65 -1.56 8.26
CA LEU A 416 -0.86 -2.01 9.63
C LEU A 416 0.41 -1.81 10.47
N LYS A 417 1.59 -2.05 9.87
CA LYS A 417 2.89 -1.81 10.51
C LYS A 417 3.02 -0.35 10.95
N VAL A 418 2.82 0.60 10.05
CA VAL A 418 2.91 2.04 10.32
C VAL A 418 1.90 2.48 11.38
N LEU A 419 0.69 1.93 11.38
CA LEU A 419 -0.34 2.30 12.35
C LEU A 419 0.00 1.87 13.79
N THR A 420 0.70 0.74 13.96
CA THR A 420 0.82 0.06 15.25
C THR A 420 2.24 0.01 15.81
N MET A 421 3.28 0.28 14.98
CA MET A 421 4.67 0.40 15.43
C MET A 421 4.86 1.51 16.48
N ARG A 422 5.90 1.35 17.32
CA ARG A 422 6.30 2.27 18.39
C ARG A 422 5.11 2.68 19.28
N HIS A 423 4.41 1.69 19.82
CA HIS A 423 3.25 1.87 20.71
C HIS A 423 2.13 2.70 20.07
N TYR A 424 1.76 2.38 18.82
CA TYR A 424 0.64 3.03 18.12
C TYR A 424 0.79 4.54 17.96
N ARG A 425 2.03 5.06 17.88
CA ARG A 425 2.31 6.51 17.87
C ARG A 425 1.53 7.26 16.78
N VAL A 426 1.50 6.73 15.56
CA VAL A 426 0.77 7.33 14.42
C VAL A 426 -0.73 7.34 14.68
N THR A 427 -1.28 6.22 15.15
CA THR A 427 -2.69 6.09 15.51
C THR A 427 -3.08 7.13 16.56
N CYS A 428 -2.27 7.29 17.62
CA CYS A 428 -2.51 8.30 18.65
C CYS A 428 -2.48 9.73 18.09
N ILE A 429 -1.53 10.07 17.21
CA ILE A 429 -1.48 11.40 16.58
C ILE A 429 -2.76 11.69 15.78
N ILE A 430 -3.21 10.71 14.98
CA ILE A 430 -4.42 10.85 14.16
C ILE A 430 -5.67 10.99 15.03
N LEU A 431 -5.86 10.08 15.98
CA LEU A 431 -7.02 10.11 16.88
C LEU A 431 -7.06 11.37 17.72
N GLN A 432 -5.93 11.80 18.29
CA GLN A 432 -5.87 13.04 19.09
C GLN A 432 -6.27 14.25 18.25
N HIS A 433 -5.75 14.37 17.02
CA HIS A 433 -6.09 15.49 16.15
C HIS A 433 -7.59 15.53 15.82
N PHE A 434 -8.15 14.41 15.34
CA PHE A 434 -9.56 14.37 14.95
C PHE A 434 -10.50 14.50 16.13
N MET A 435 -10.18 13.92 17.28
CA MET A 435 -11.00 14.07 18.48
C MET A 435 -10.94 15.49 19.04
N GLN A 436 -9.80 16.18 19.00
CA GLN A 436 -9.72 17.59 19.42
C GLN A 436 -10.60 18.52 18.57
N HIS A 437 -10.64 18.30 17.25
CA HIS A 437 -11.36 19.18 16.33
C HIS A 437 -12.80 18.76 16.06
N PHE A 438 -13.16 17.49 16.23
CA PHE A 438 -14.44 16.91 15.80
C PHE A 438 -15.11 16.00 16.84
N TRP A 439 -14.92 16.25 18.14
CA TRP A 439 -15.50 15.41 19.21
C TRP A 439 -17.03 15.32 19.18
N ASN A 440 -17.71 16.39 18.76
CA ASN A 440 -19.19 16.47 18.70
C ASN A 440 -19.80 15.73 17.51
N VAL A 441 -18.99 15.17 16.61
CA VAL A 441 -19.52 14.48 15.43
C VAL A 441 -20.08 13.13 15.86
N THR A 442 -21.34 12.87 15.50
CA THR A 442 -22.01 11.59 15.74
C THR A 442 -22.34 10.88 14.43
N ILE A 443 -22.37 9.54 14.45
CA ILE A 443 -22.78 8.68 13.34
C ILE A 443 -24.07 7.96 13.73
N GLN A 444 -24.92 7.68 12.75
CA GLN A 444 -26.07 6.78 12.89
C GLN A 444 -25.72 5.35 12.44
N PRO A 445 -26.19 4.31 13.13
CA PRO A 445 -25.89 2.92 12.79
C PRO A 445 -26.41 2.56 11.40
N ALA A 446 -25.66 1.70 10.70
CA ALA A 446 -25.89 1.37 9.29
C ALA A 446 -27.28 0.79 9.02
N CYS A 447 -27.86 0.09 10.01
CA CYS A 447 -29.20 -0.50 9.94
C CYS A 447 -30.34 0.53 9.91
N HIS A 448 -30.09 1.81 10.26
CA HIS A 448 -31.12 2.84 10.31
C HIS A 448 -31.42 3.51 8.96
N ASN A 449 -30.48 3.43 8.00
CA ASN A 449 -30.57 4.08 6.69
C ASN A 449 -31.64 3.51 5.73
N VAL A 450 -32.39 2.49 6.15
CA VAL A 450 -33.42 1.84 5.31
C VAL A 450 -34.75 2.64 5.31
N LYS A 451 -34.97 3.55 6.27
CA LYS A 451 -36.29 4.18 6.49
C LYS A 451 -36.61 5.43 5.66
N ASP A 452 -35.63 6.12 5.09
CA ASP A 452 -35.88 7.31 4.24
C ASP A 452 -36.26 6.95 2.79
N ALA A 453 -36.32 5.66 2.46
CA ALA A 453 -36.63 5.13 1.13
C ALA A 453 -38.13 4.85 0.89
N LYS A 454 -39.06 5.58 1.53
CA LYS A 454 -40.50 5.41 1.28
C LYS A 454 -41.12 6.37 0.25
N ASP A 455 -40.40 7.40 -0.19
CA ASP A 455 -40.90 8.34 -1.21
C ASP A 455 -40.23 8.19 -2.58
N THR A 456 -39.52 7.09 -2.86
CA THR A 456 -39.03 6.83 -4.23
C THR A 456 -38.88 5.34 -4.48
N GLN A 457 -39.80 4.78 -5.27
CA GLN A 457 -39.93 3.35 -5.59
C GLN A 457 -38.81 2.77 -6.47
N GLU A 458 -37.61 3.37 -6.49
CA GLU A 458 -36.49 2.95 -7.36
C GLU A 458 -35.13 2.75 -6.64
N GLN A 459 -35.05 2.81 -5.31
CA GLN A 459 -33.77 2.60 -4.61
C GLN A 459 -33.84 1.43 -3.62
N LYS A 460 -33.78 0.20 -4.14
CA LYS A 460 -33.02 -0.86 -3.45
C LYS A 460 -31.58 -0.34 -3.41
N GLY A 461 -31.04 -0.11 -2.21
CA GLY A 461 -29.68 0.41 -2.03
C GLY A 461 -28.62 -0.57 -2.52
N GLU A 462 -28.41 -0.65 -3.83
CA GLU A 462 -27.28 -1.32 -4.43
C GLU A 462 -26.02 -0.52 -4.08
N ALA A 463 -25.11 -1.15 -3.33
CA ALA A 463 -23.82 -0.56 -3.05
C ALA A 463 -23.12 -0.23 -4.39
N LYS A 464 -22.86 1.06 -4.62
CA LYS A 464 -22.44 1.58 -5.92
C LYS A 464 -21.23 0.83 -6.47
N GLN A 465 -21.44 0.09 -7.53
CA GLN A 465 -20.40 -0.65 -8.26
C GLN A 465 -19.53 0.35 -9.03
N CYS A 466 -18.21 0.13 -9.08
CA CYS A 466 -17.31 0.99 -9.85
C CYS A 466 -17.38 0.75 -11.37
N GLY A 467 -18.18 -0.22 -11.83
CA GLY A 467 -18.29 -0.61 -13.25
C GLY A 467 -17.07 -1.34 -13.82
N GLY A 468 -15.94 -1.39 -13.12
CA GLY A 468 -14.75 -2.14 -13.51
C GLY A 468 -14.94 -3.67 -13.46
N PHE A 469 -14.23 -4.39 -14.32
CA PHE A 469 -14.26 -5.85 -14.39
C PHE A 469 -13.82 -6.48 -13.05
N LEU A 470 -14.44 -7.60 -12.66
CA LEU A 470 -14.30 -8.27 -11.34
C LEU A 470 -14.81 -7.48 -10.12
N CYS A 471 -15.69 -6.48 -10.31
CA CYS A 471 -16.32 -5.77 -9.19
C CYS A 471 -17.43 -6.63 -8.53
N GLY A 472 -17.19 -7.17 -7.33
CA GLY A 472 -18.11 -8.07 -6.62
C GLY A 472 -19.36 -7.43 -5.97
N GLY A 473 -19.82 -6.26 -6.41
CA GLY A 473 -21.12 -5.70 -6.00
C GLY A 473 -21.26 -5.20 -4.54
N ARG A 474 -20.40 -5.62 -3.60
CA ARG A 474 -20.51 -5.33 -2.15
C ARG A 474 -20.13 -3.91 -1.72
N GLY A 475 -19.93 -2.97 -2.66
CA GLY A 475 -19.44 -1.62 -2.35
C GLY A 475 -17.98 -1.54 -1.88
N ASN A 476 -17.24 -2.66 -1.90
CA ASN A 476 -15.83 -2.71 -1.53
C ASN A 476 -14.94 -1.87 -2.48
N CYS A 477 -15.45 -1.45 -3.64
CA CYS A 477 -14.76 -0.58 -4.59
C CYS A 477 -14.88 0.92 -4.23
N SER A 478 -15.73 1.31 -3.28
CA SER A 478 -15.91 2.70 -2.85
C SER A 478 -15.50 2.88 -1.38
N LEU A 479 -15.09 4.09 -0.99
CA LEU A 479 -14.63 4.40 0.38
C LEU A 479 -15.80 4.65 1.37
N GLY A 480 -17.01 4.18 1.03
CA GLY A 480 -18.20 4.33 1.88
C GLY A 480 -18.76 5.76 1.98
N GLY A 481 -18.33 6.69 1.12
CA GLY A 481 -18.90 8.04 1.05
C GLY A 481 -20.13 8.12 0.14
N ASN A 482 -21.10 8.95 0.50
CA ASN A 482 -22.20 9.33 -0.39
C ASN A 482 -21.61 10.09 -1.60
N VAL A 483 -22.12 9.84 -2.81
CA VAL A 483 -21.63 10.50 -4.06
C VAL A 483 -21.80 12.04 -4.02
N SER A 484 -22.62 12.56 -3.11
CA SER A 484 -22.77 13.99 -2.84
C SER A 484 -21.59 14.61 -2.07
N GLU A 485 -20.81 13.80 -1.34
CA GLU A 485 -19.67 14.28 -0.56
C GLU A 485 -18.38 14.13 -1.37
N GLN A 486 -17.70 15.25 -1.61
CA GLN A 486 -16.42 15.27 -2.31
C GLN A 486 -15.26 14.78 -1.44
N HIS A 487 -15.41 14.84 -0.10
CA HIS A 487 -14.37 14.53 0.86
C HIS A 487 -14.85 13.53 1.93
N LEU A 488 -13.93 12.69 2.39
CA LEU A 488 -14.17 11.66 3.38
C LEU A 488 -14.48 12.32 4.75
N PRO A 489 -15.60 11.97 5.40
CA PRO A 489 -15.96 12.58 6.67
C PRO A 489 -14.99 12.12 7.78
N PRO A 490 -14.60 13.01 8.72
CA PRO A 490 -13.74 12.69 9.86
C PRO A 490 -14.24 11.49 10.67
N SER A 491 -15.55 11.33 10.77
CA SER A 491 -16.22 10.25 11.49
C SER A 491 -15.85 8.86 10.96
N VAL A 492 -15.72 8.70 9.65
CA VAL A 492 -15.34 7.44 9.00
C VAL A 492 -13.86 7.12 9.25
N ILE A 493 -13.00 8.15 9.35
CA ILE A 493 -11.57 7.97 9.69
C ILE A 493 -11.44 7.49 11.14
N ILE A 494 -12.12 8.14 12.07
CA ILE A 494 -12.10 7.76 13.49
C ILE A 494 -12.62 6.34 13.68
N SER A 495 -13.80 6.02 13.11
CA SER A 495 -14.39 4.69 13.27
C SER A 495 -13.53 3.59 12.64
N SER A 496 -12.94 3.84 11.47
CA SER A 496 -12.02 2.91 10.80
C SER A 496 -10.77 2.66 11.63
N LEU A 497 -10.18 3.71 12.19
CA LEU A 497 -8.96 3.61 12.98
C LEU A 497 -9.19 2.87 14.30
N VAL A 498 -10.27 3.20 15.01
CA VAL A 498 -10.67 2.50 16.25
C VAL A 498 -10.98 1.03 15.98
N TYR A 499 -11.69 0.72 14.88
CA TYR A 499 -11.97 -0.66 14.48
C TYR A 499 -10.67 -1.45 14.25
N ILE A 500 -9.70 -0.90 13.53
CA ILE A 500 -8.41 -1.57 13.28
C ILE A 500 -7.67 -1.84 14.60
N VAL A 501 -7.54 -0.83 15.46
CA VAL A 501 -6.86 -0.95 16.76
C VAL A 501 -7.51 -2.02 17.61
N ALA A 502 -8.84 -2.03 17.65
CA ALA A 502 -9.56 -2.88 18.58
C ALA A 502 -9.67 -4.34 18.08
N VAL A 503 -9.59 -4.59 16.77
CA VAL A 503 -9.43 -5.95 16.20
C VAL A 503 -8.00 -6.47 16.42
N VAL A 504 -6.99 -5.65 16.14
CA VAL A 504 -5.58 -6.10 16.09
C VAL A 504 -4.87 -6.04 17.45
N GLY A 505 -5.12 -5.00 18.23
CA GLY A 505 -4.42 -4.74 19.50
C GLY A 505 -4.87 -5.65 20.64
N THR A 506 -4.06 -5.70 21.68
CA THR A 506 -4.40 -6.34 22.96
C THR A 506 -5.26 -5.42 23.84
N GLN A 507 -5.72 -5.93 24.99
CA GLN A 507 -6.44 -5.11 25.97
C GLN A 507 -5.58 -3.92 26.44
N HIS A 508 -4.27 -4.13 26.63
CA HIS A 508 -3.33 -3.09 27.02
C HIS A 508 -3.16 -2.02 25.92
N ASP A 509 -3.04 -2.45 24.66
CA ASP A 509 -2.89 -1.53 23.53
C ASP A 509 -4.14 -0.66 23.35
N LEU A 510 -5.32 -1.26 23.50
CA LEU A 510 -6.58 -0.53 23.42
C LEU A 510 -6.70 0.50 24.55
N ALA A 511 -6.32 0.14 25.78
CA ALA A 511 -6.28 1.07 26.91
C ALA A 511 -5.30 2.22 26.63
N HIS A 512 -4.09 1.92 26.15
CA HIS A 512 -3.06 2.93 25.84
C HIS A 512 -3.49 3.90 24.72
N VAL A 513 -4.23 3.43 23.71
CA VAL A 513 -4.65 4.26 22.58
C VAL A 513 -5.94 5.03 22.88
N LEU A 514 -6.97 4.36 23.41
CA LEU A 514 -8.32 4.92 23.47
C LEU A 514 -8.51 5.79 24.72
N VAL A 515 -8.11 5.32 25.91
CA VAL A 515 -8.41 6.00 27.18
C VAL A 515 -7.77 7.41 27.25
N PRO A 516 -6.46 7.60 26.97
CA PRO A 516 -5.86 8.93 27.03
C PRO A 516 -6.44 9.92 26.01
N VAL A 517 -6.95 9.41 24.88
CA VAL A 517 -7.58 10.24 23.85
C VAL A 517 -8.96 10.68 24.31
N LEU A 518 -9.74 9.82 24.96
CA LEU A 518 -11.07 10.16 25.45
C LEU A 518 -11.00 11.14 26.62
N GLU A 519 -10.16 10.86 27.63
CA GLU A 519 -10.01 11.69 28.83
C GLU A 519 -9.50 13.11 28.53
N LYS A 520 -8.58 13.24 27.57
CA LYS A 520 -7.97 14.54 27.25
C LYS A 520 -8.90 15.50 26.50
N ASN A 521 -9.89 14.98 25.78
CA ASN A 521 -10.67 15.75 24.82
C ASN A 521 -12.03 16.22 25.35
N SER A 522 -12.62 15.52 26.33
CA SER A 522 -13.85 15.97 26.97
C SER A 522 -14.03 15.34 28.34
N ASP A 523 -14.36 16.14 29.35
CA ASP A 523 -14.69 15.66 30.70
C ASP A 523 -15.95 14.76 30.71
N SER A 524 -16.78 14.85 29.67
CA SER A 524 -18.06 14.14 29.52
C SER A 524 -18.04 13.03 28.47
N TRP A 525 -16.86 12.50 28.11
CA TRP A 525 -16.74 11.51 27.02
C TRP A 525 -17.58 10.25 27.27
N GLY A 526 -17.72 9.85 28.54
CA GLY A 526 -18.44 8.64 28.92
C GLY A 526 -19.95 8.80 29.02
N CYS A 527 -20.53 10.01 28.80
CA CYS A 527 -21.98 10.20 28.90
C CYS A 527 -22.77 9.31 27.92
N CYS A 528 -22.17 8.89 26.81
CA CYS A 528 -22.79 7.93 25.88
C CYS A 528 -22.91 6.51 26.46
N LEU A 529 -22.19 6.20 27.55
CA LEU A 529 -22.23 4.95 28.29
C LEU A 529 -23.10 5.02 29.56
N ASP A 530 -23.88 6.09 29.74
CA ASP A 530 -24.90 6.14 30.80
C ASP A 530 -26.12 5.29 30.37
N ARG A 531 -26.74 4.56 31.30
CA ARG A 531 -28.01 3.84 31.10
C ARG A 531 -29.10 4.70 30.46
N ARG A 532 -29.05 6.03 30.62
CA ARG A 532 -29.99 6.98 30.01
C ARG A 532 -29.82 7.15 28.52
N GLN A 533 -28.71 6.72 27.94
CA GLN A 533 -28.33 6.95 26.53
C GLN A 533 -28.36 5.66 25.67
N VAL A 534 -28.81 4.51 26.21
CA VAL A 534 -28.83 3.22 25.51
C VAL A 534 -29.62 3.27 24.18
N TRP A 535 -30.71 4.03 24.14
CA TRP A 535 -31.57 4.21 22.97
C TRP A 535 -30.99 5.17 21.92
N ASN A 536 -29.93 5.91 22.25
CA ASN A 536 -29.40 6.96 21.38
C ASN A 536 -28.77 6.36 20.11
N GLN A 537 -29.37 6.70 18.97
CA GLN A 537 -28.91 6.28 17.64
C GLN A 537 -27.83 7.20 17.07
N SER A 538 -27.63 8.39 17.64
CA SER A 538 -26.55 9.30 17.28
C SER A 538 -25.36 9.06 18.22
N ARG A 539 -24.42 8.23 17.79
CA ARG A 539 -23.31 7.75 18.62
C ARG A 539 -21.98 8.37 18.20
N PRO A 540 -21.04 8.55 19.14
CA PRO A 540 -19.67 8.88 18.78
C PRO A 540 -19.06 7.82 17.83
N PRO A 541 -18.24 8.22 16.84
CA PRO A 541 -17.63 7.33 15.86
C PRO A 541 -16.84 6.15 16.46
N TRP A 542 -16.16 6.39 17.59
CA TRP A 542 -15.39 5.36 18.29
C TRP A 542 -16.30 4.31 18.93
N LEU A 543 -17.46 4.71 19.44
CA LEU A 543 -18.42 3.81 20.08
C LEU A 543 -19.10 2.93 19.03
N GLU A 544 -19.49 3.53 17.91
CA GLU A 544 -20.11 2.79 16.80
C GLU A 544 -19.12 1.78 16.18
N ALA A 545 -17.82 2.09 16.14
CA ALA A 545 -16.79 1.15 15.71
C ALA A 545 -16.71 -0.11 16.60
N VAL A 546 -16.98 0.03 17.90
CA VAL A 546 -17.03 -1.08 18.87
C VAL A 546 -18.36 -1.82 18.81
N ILE A 547 -19.47 -1.14 18.50
CA ILE A 547 -20.82 -1.75 18.44
C ILE A 547 -21.08 -2.49 17.13
N SER A 548 -20.67 -1.93 15.98
CA SER A 548 -20.93 -2.53 14.65
C SER A 548 -20.57 -4.03 14.46
N PRO A 549 -19.52 -4.60 15.09
CA PRO A 549 -19.23 -6.03 15.00
C PRO A 549 -20.26 -6.93 15.67
N LEU A 550 -21.07 -6.39 16.59
CA LEU A 550 -22.16 -7.14 17.25
C LEU A 550 -23.34 -7.38 16.31
N GLU A 551 -23.49 -6.56 15.26
CA GLU A 551 -24.65 -6.66 14.38
C GLU A 551 -24.86 -8.06 13.77
N PRO A 552 -23.87 -8.68 13.09
CA PRO A 552 -24.06 -10.01 12.51
C PRO A 552 -24.30 -11.10 13.56
N VAL A 553 -23.77 -10.95 14.78
CA VAL A 553 -23.92 -11.92 15.87
C VAL A 553 -25.31 -11.87 16.48
N LEU A 554 -25.94 -10.69 16.48
CA LEU A 554 -27.26 -10.46 17.07
C LEU A 554 -28.42 -10.67 16.08
N PHE A 555 -28.14 -10.78 14.78
CA PHE A 555 -29.16 -11.03 13.75
C PHE A 555 -30.05 -12.26 14.05
N PRO A 556 -29.51 -13.43 14.47
CA PRO A 556 -30.33 -14.58 14.83
C PRO A 556 -31.27 -14.33 16.02
N VAL A 557 -30.89 -13.45 16.95
CA VAL A 557 -31.74 -13.06 18.08
C VAL A 557 -32.95 -12.29 17.56
N VAL A 558 -32.72 -11.32 16.66
CA VAL A 558 -33.80 -10.53 16.05
C VAL A 558 -34.74 -11.41 15.23
N GLU A 559 -34.20 -12.38 14.48
CA GLU A 559 -35.01 -13.35 13.74
C GLU A 559 -35.87 -14.22 14.67
N THR A 560 -35.26 -14.78 15.72
CA THR A 560 -35.98 -15.58 16.73
C THR A 560 -37.10 -14.77 17.38
N LEU A 561 -36.83 -13.51 17.74
CA LEU A 561 -37.83 -12.62 18.32
C LEU A 561 -38.97 -12.33 17.36
N SER A 562 -38.68 -12.13 16.07
CA SER A 562 -39.71 -11.88 15.06
C SER A 562 -40.71 -13.04 14.97
N VAL A 563 -40.24 -14.28 15.09
CA VAL A 563 -41.06 -15.49 15.12
C VAL A 563 -41.84 -15.60 16.43
N THR A 564 -41.22 -15.35 17.58
CA THR A 564 -41.90 -15.48 18.88
C THR A 564 -42.99 -14.43 19.09
N PHE A 565 -42.81 -13.20 18.58
CA PHE A 565 -43.85 -12.17 18.64
C PHE A 565 -45.00 -12.40 17.67
N ALA A 566 -44.76 -13.07 16.52
CA ALA A 566 -45.84 -13.54 15.66
C ALA A 566 -46.75 -14.57 16.38
N GLY A 567 -46.22 -15.27 17.38
CA GLY A 567 -46.95 -16.19 18.25
C GLY A 567 -47.72 -15.55 19.42
N GLY A 568 -47.69 -14.23 19.59
CA GLY A 568 -48.46 -13.52 20.63
C GLY A 568 -47.85 -13.49 22.03
N CYS A 569 -46.51 -13.61 22.17
CA CYS A 569 -45.82 -13.53 23.46
C CYS A 569 -45.99 -12.16 24.16
N SER A 570 -45.98 -12.17 25.49
CA SER A 570 -45.92 -10.94 26.31
C SER A 570 -44.51 -10.34 26.32
N LEU A 571 -44.39 -9.05 26.68
CA LEU A 571 -43.10 -8.34 26.70
C LEU A 571 -42.08 -8.99 27.66
N ASP A 572 -42.51 -9.41 28.85
CA ASP A 572 -41.62 -10.05 29.85
C ASP A 572 -41.09 -11.40 29.36
N GLN A 573 -41.93 -12.19 28.68
CA GLN A 573 -41.49 -13.43 28.03
C GLN A 573 -40.50 -13.15 26.90
N GLY A 574 -40.69 -12.05 26.16
CA GLY A 574 -39.75 -11.58 25.15
C GLY A 574 -38.39 -11.23 25.73
N ILE A 575 -38.34 -10.52 26.86
CA ILE A 575 -37.08 -10.20 27.57
C ILE A 575 -36.38 -11.48 28.03
N ASP A 576 -37.12 -12.45 28.56
CA ASP A 576 -36.56 -13.72 28.99
C ASP A 576 -35.93 -14.49 27.82
N VAL A 577 -36.59 -14.52 26.66
CA VAL A 577 -36.05 -15.12 25.43
C VAL A 577 -34.79 -14.40 24.96
N VAL A 578 -34.76 -13.06 24.99
CA VAL A 578 -33.56 -12.28 24.66
C VAL A 578 -32.39 -12.70 25.54
N MET A 579 -32.59 -12.71 26.86
CA MET A 579 -31.52 -13.04 27.80
C MET A 579 -31.05 -14.49 27.65
N ASP A 580 -31.95 -15.44 27.42
CA ASP A 580 -31.58 -16.85 27.19
C ASP A 580 -30.78 -17.00 25.88
N CYS A 581 -31.17 -16.30 24.81
CA CYS A 581 -30.40 -16.24 23.56
C CYS A 581 -29.02 -15.61 23.76
N LEU A 582 -28.92 -14.51 24.52
CA LEU A 582 -27.64 -13.85 24.80
C LEU A 582 -26.70 -14.73 25.61
N ILE A 583 -27.20 -15.48 26.59
CA ILE A 583 -26.40 -16.45 27.36
C ILE A 583 -25.84 -17.53 26.42
N GLN A 584 -26.65 -18.06 25.50
CA GLN A 584 -26.22 -19.06 24.52
C GLN A 584 -25.23 -18.51 23.49
N LEU A 585 -25.32 -17.23 23.16
CA LEU A 585 -24.44 -16.56 22.19
C LEU A 585 -23.17 -15.98 22.82
N SER A 586 -22.98 -16.12 24.13
CA SER A 586 -21.81 -15.56 24.85
C SER A 586 -20.47 -16.02 24.24
N ASP A 587 -20.37 -17.30 23.83
CA ASP A 587 -19.20 -17.87 23.15
C ASP A 587 -18.95 -17.27 21.75
N CYS A 588 -19.98 -16.72 21.11
CA CYS A 588 -19.90 -16.12 19.77
C CYS A 588 -19.64 -14.62 19.78
N LEU A 589 -19.56 -13.99 20.97
CA LEU A 589 -19.30 -12.56 21.07
C LEU A 589 -17.91 -12.22 20.52
N PRO A 590 -17.78 -11.14 19.71
CA PRO A 590 -16.48 -10.75 19.18
C PRO A 590 -15.52 -10.39 20.31
N SER A 591 -14.33 -10.98 20.33
CA SER A 591 -13.28 -10.72 21.34
C SER A 591 -12.89 -9.23 21.43
N LEU A 592 -12.99 -8.51 20.31
CA LEU A 592 -12.94 -7.06 20.23
C LEU A 592 -13.86 -6.37 21.25
N VAL A 593 -15.14 -6.75 21.28
CA VAL A 593 -16.16 -6.10 22.11
C VAL A 593 -15.92 -6.40 23.58
N LEU A 594 -15.56 -7.65 23.90
CA LEU A 594 -15.23 -8.06 25.26
C LEU A 594 -14.04 -7.26 25.82
N ARG A 595 -12.96 -7.13 25.04
CA ARG A 595 -11.79 -6.33 25.43
C ARG A 595 -12.10 -4.84 25.56
N ALA A 596 -12.88 -4.29 24.62
CA ALA A 596 -13.28 -2.90 24.67
C ALA A 596 -14.17 -2.59 25.88
N ALA A 597 -15.13 -3.46 26.18
CA ALA A 597 -15.99 -3.32 27.35
C ALA A 597 -15.16 -3.32 28.64
N ALA A 598 -14.23 -4.26 28.81
CA ALA A 598 -13.36 -4.33 29.99
C ALA A 598 -12.49 -3.06 30.15
N VAL A 599 -11.86 -2.59 29.08
CA VAL A 599 -11.04 -1.35 29.11
C VAL A 599 -11.88 -0.12 29.47
N LEU A 600 -13.09 -0.03 28.93
CA LEU A 600 -13.99 1.09 29.22
C LEU A 600 -14.51 1.03 30.65
N GLU A 601 -14.87 -0.16 31.14
CA GLU A 601 -15.36 -0.37 32.51
C GLU A 601 -14.33 0.07 33.56
N ASP A 602 -13.05 -0.21 33.33
CA ASP A 602 -11.94 0.26 34.18
C ASP A 602 -11.72 1.79 34.13
N ALA A 603 -12.11 2.44 33.04
CA ALA A 603 -11.84 3.86 32.76
C ALA A 603 -13.05 4.79 32.97
N ILE A 604 -14.24 4.26 33.24
CA ILE A 604 -15.46 5.07 33.32
C ILE A 604 -15.41 6.09 34.48
N PRO A 605 -15.80 7.35 34.25
CA PRO A 605 -15.97 8.34 35.30
C PRO A 605 -17.03 7.94 36.33
N ALA A 606 -16.83 8.32 37.59
CA ALA A 606 -17.67 7.88 38.71
C ALA A 606 -19.14 8.37 38.65
N ASP A 607 -19.43 9.39 37.84
CA ASP A 607 -20.77 9.96 37.63
C ASP A 607 -21.61 9.20 36.58
N ILE A 608 -20.99 8.28 35.84
CA ILE A 608 -21.65 7.50 34.79
C ILE A 608 -21.99 6.10 35.30
N HIS A 609 -23.24 5.70 35.11
CA HIS A 609 -23.75 4.40 35.52
C HIS A 609 -24.27 3.63 34.30
N PRO A 610 -23.51 2.62 33.83
CA PRO A 610 -23.93 1.75 32.74
C PRO A 610 -25.18 0.93 33.08
N LEU A 611 -25.85 0.39 32.06
CA LEU A 611 -26.99 -0.52 32.24
C LEU A 611 -26.59 -1.75 33.08
N ALA A 612 -27.28 -1.96 34.21
CA ALA A 612 -26.97 -2.99 35.21
C ALA A 612 -25.50 -2.97 35.69
N ASN A 613 -24.86 -1.79 35.73
CA ASN A 613 -23.44 -1.60 36.04
C ASN A 613 -22.48 -2.38 35.13
N SER A 614 -22.90 -2.77 33.93
CA SER A 614 -22.04 -3.47 32.96
C SER A 614 -22.00 -2.73 31.62
N VAL A 615 -20.78 -2.34 31.22
CA VAL A 615 -20.56 -1.71 29.90
C VAL A 615 -20.87 -2.69 28.77
N LEU A 616 -20.51 -3.96 28.93
CA LEU A 616 -20.76 -5.00 27.94
C LEU A 616 -22.25 -5.14 27.65
N LEU A 617 -23.07 -5.24 28.69
CA LEU A 617 -24.52 -5.35 28.55
C LEU A 617 -25.08 -4.12 27.81
N GLN A 618 -24.63 -2.93 28.16
CA GLN A 618 -25.03 -1.70 27.49
C GLN A 618 -24.69 -1.70 25.99
N LEU A 619 -23.50 -2.15 25.60
CA LEU A 619 -23.11 -2.24 24.18
C LEU A 619 -24.00 -3.22 23.41
N VAL A 620 -24.27 -4.39 23.98
CA VAL A 620 -25.12 -5.43 23.38
C VAL A 620 -26.56 -4.96 23.24
N VAL A 621 -27.13 -4.36 24.28
CA VAL A 621 -28.50 -3.84 24.24
C VAL A 621 -28.62 -2.66 23.27
N ALA A 622 -27.63 -1.77 23.21
CA ALA A 622 -27.61 -0.68 22.23
C ALA A 622 -27.58 -1.21 20.79
N ALA A 623 -26.80 -2.26 20.52
CA ALA A 623 -26.77 -2.93 19.21
C ALA A 623 -28.12 -3.56 18.86
N LEU A 624 -28.70 -4.36 19.78
CA LEU A 624 -30.02 -4.98 19.63
C LEU A 624 -31.11 -3.94 19.37
N TYR A 625 -31.09 -2.83 20.11
CA TYR A 625 -32.05 -1.75 19.95
C TYR A 625 -32.02 -1.18 18.52
N SER A 626 -30.83 -0.92 17.97
CA SER A 626 -30.66 -0.44 16.59
C SER A 626 -31.22 -1.43 15.56
N GLN A 627 -31.04 -2.74 15.76
CA GLN A 627 -31.56 -3.75 14.84
C GLN A 627 -33.07 -3.95 14.94
N LEU A 628 -33.63 -3.93 16.16
CA LEU A 628 -35.07 -4.00 16.39
C LEU A 628 -35.80 -2.78 15.82
N LEU A 629 -35.15 -1.60 15.80
CA LEU A 629 -35.68 -0.44 15.09
C LEU A 629 -35.64 -0.58 13.58
N ALA A 630 -34.66 -1.31 13.03
CA ALA A 630 -34.48 -1.48 11.58
C ALA A 630 -35.55 -2.40 10.95
N THR A 631 -36.09 -3.37 11.70
CA THR A 631 -37.19 -4.27 11.27
C THR A 631 -38.56 -3.58 11.20
N GLY A 632 -38.58 -2.27 10.87
CA GLY A 632 -39.58 -1.24 11.16
C GLY A 632 -41.02 -1.40 10.63
N GLY A 633 -41.66 -2.53 10.88
CA GLY A 633 -43.10 -2.76 10.69
C GLY A 633 -43.82 -3.28 11.94
N ASN A 634 -43.10 -3.75 12.97
CA ASN A 634 -43.70 -4.40 14.14
C ASN A 634 -43.66 -3.49 15.37
N THR A 635 -44.83 -2.98 15.78
CA THR A 635 -45.00 -2.18 17.01
C THR A 635 -44.58 -2.94 18.28
N SER A 636 -44.62 -4.27 18.24
CA SER A 636 -44.13 -5.15 19.31
C SER A 636 -42.60 -5.15 19.43
N ALA A 637 -41.87 -5.08 18.30
CA ALA A 637 -40.40 -5.06 18.30
C ALA A 637 -39.86 -3.73 18.86
N THR A 638 -40.53 -2.61 18.56
CA THR A 638 -40.19 -1.31 19.13
C THR A 638 -40.50 -1.26 20.63
N ALA A 639 -41.64 -1.81 21.06
CA ALA A 639 -41.99 -1.89 22.48
C ALA A 639 -41.03 -2.78 23.29
N LEU A 640 -40.57 -3.90 22.71
CA LEU A 640 -39.53 -4.73 23.33
C LEU A 640 -38.20 -3.96 23.42
N ALA A 641 -37.79 -3.27 22.36
CA ALA A 641 -36.55 -2.49 22.35
C ALA A 641 -36.54 -1.42 23.46
N GLU A 642 -37.66 -0.72 23.66
CA GLU A 642 -37.84 0.23 24.77
C GLU A 642 -37.79 -0.47 26.13
N ALA A 643 -38.43 -1.63 26.28
CA ALA A 643 -38.41 -2.40 27.52
C ALA A 643 -36.99 -2.87 27.89
N LEU A 644 -36.17 -3.26 26.91
CA LEU A 644 -34.76 -3.64 27.10
C LEU A 644 -33.89 -2.48 27.61
N CYS A 645 -34.25 -1.23 27.34
CA CYS A 645 -33.53 -0.07 27.89
C CYS A 645 -33.77 0.09 29.41
N SER A 646 -34.75 -0.62 29.98
CA SER A 646 -35.18 -0.52 31.39
C SER A 646 -34.98 -1.81 32.21
N LEU A 647 -34.10 -2.71 31.75
CA LEU A 647 -33.88 -4.06 32.33
C LEU A 647 -33.62 -4.10 33.85
N ASP A 648 -32.98 -3.08 34.40
CA ASP A 648 -32.54 -3.03 35.81
C ASP A 648 -33.64 -2.50 36.78
N HIS A 649 -34.78 -2.01 36.27
CA HIS A 649 -35.77 -1.34 37.12
C HIS A 649 -36.69 -2.27 37.92
N SER A 650 -36.91 -3.52 37.48
CA SER A 650 -37.86 -4.46 38.12
C SER A 650 -37.20 -5.53 38.99
N GLY A 651 -35.87 -5.72 38.89
CA GLY A 651 -35.11 -6.76 39.61
C GLY A 651 -35.44 -8.21 39.22
N GLN A 652 -36.42 -8.43 38.34
CA GLN A 652 -36.96 -9.75 37.99
C GLN A 652 -35.99 -10.57 37.13
N HIS A 653 -35.14 -9.93 36.35
CA HIS A 653 -34.23 -10.58 35.40
C HIS A 653 -32.75 -10.57 35.86
N ASN A 654 -32.45 -10.09 37.08
CA ASN A 654 -31.07 -9.93 37.58
C ASN A 654 -30.27 -11.23 37.55
N SER A 655 -30.88 -12.37 37.88
CA SER A 655 -30.19 -13.67 37.83
C SER A 655 -29.74 -14.07 36.42
N LYS A 656 -30.50 -13.68 35.38
CA LYS A 656 -30.13 -13.94 33.99
C LYS A 656 -29.09 -12.94 33.49
N ILE A 657 -29.16 -11.70 33.95
CA ILE A 657 -28.14 -10.67 33.68
C ILE A 657 -26.79 -11.11 34.24
N ASP A 658 -26.74 -11.52 35.50
CA ASP A 658 -25.52 -12.01 36.15
C ASP A 658 -24.97 -13.26 35.45
N ALA A 659 -25.85 -14.18 35.02
CA ALA A 659 -25.46 -15.37 34.27
C ALA A 659 -24.82 -15.03 32.92
N PHE A 660 -25.37 -14.06 32.18
CA PHE A 660 -24.79 -13.58 30.92
C PHE A 660 -23.42 -12.93 31.12
N ILE A 661 -23.30 -12.03 32.12
CA ILE A 661 -22.04 -11.34 32.41
C ILE A 661 -20.97 -12.37 32.79
N HIS A 662 -21.29 -13.33 33.66
CA HIS A 662 -20.35 -14.37 34.05
C HIS A 662 -19.89 -15.21 32.85
N ALA A 663 -20.82 -15.65 32.00
CA ALA A 663 -20.50 -16.41 30.80
C ALA A 663 -19.58 -15.62 29.84
N ALA A 664 -19.86 -14.34 29.63
CA ALA A 664 -19.04 -13.49 28.76
C ALA A 664 -17.65 -13.19 29.34
N VAL A 665 -17.52 -13.02 30.66
CA VAL A 665 -16.23 -12.84 31.34
C VAL A 665 -15.38 -14.11 31.26
N GLU A 666 -15.99 -15.28 31.42
CA GLU A 666 -15.31 -16.57 31.26
C GLU A 666 -14.75 -16.73 29.84
N CYS A 667 -15.54 -16.38 28.82
CA CYS A 667 -15.10 -16.33 27.42
C CYS A 667 -13.91 -15.37 27.21
N ALA A 668 -13.96 -14.19 27.82
CA ALA A 668 -12.89 -13.19 27.73
C ALA A 668 -11.57 -13.72 28.33
N GLN A 669 -11.63 -14.42 29.46
CA GLN A 669 -10.45 -14.99 30.13
C GLN A 669 -9.78 -16.09 29.29
N ILE A 670 -10.56 -16.95 28.63
CA ILE A 670 -10.05 -17.98 27.72
C ILE A 670 -9.31 -17.33 26.55
N SER A 671 -9.83 -16.23 26.00
CA SER A 671 -9.19 -15.50 24.91
C SER A 671 -7.92 -14.73 25.29
N SER A 672 -7.72 -14.48 26.60
CA SER A 672 -6.58 -13.72 27.14
C SER A 672 -5.31 -14.55 27.37
N GLN A 673 -5.42 -15.89 27.38
CA GLN A 673 -4.30 -16.81 27.63
C GLN A 673 -3.36 -17.04 26.43
N ASP A 674 -3.62 -16.42 25.26
CA ASP A 674 -2.66 -16.35 24.14
C ASP A 674 -1.50 -15.38 24.46
N GLY A 675 -0.80 -15.68 25.55
CA GLY A 675 0.21 -14.87 26.23
C GLY A 675 1.60 -14.92 25.60
N ASN A 676 1.70 -14.83 24.27
CA ASN A 676 2.96 -14.50 23.61
C ASN A 676 2.65 -13.58 22.42
N CYS A 677 2.25 -12.34 22.73
CA CYS A 677 2.16 -11.29 21.72
C CYS A 677 3.59 -10.97 21.26
N VAL A 678 4.06 -11.70 20.24
CA VAL A 678 5.21 -11.29 19.45
C VAL A 678 4.87 -9.89 18.96
N THR A 679 5.57 -8.88 19.47
CA THR A 679 5.40 -7.51 19.00
C THR A 679 5.47 -7.53 17.48
N MET A 680 4.54 -6.88 16.80
CA MET A 680 4.45 -6.94 15.34
C MET A 680 5.77 -6.42 14.67
N GLU A 681 6.57 -5.64 15.40
CA GLU A 681 7.92 -5.25 15.00
C GLU A 681 8.94 -6.40 14.95
N ALA A 682 8.71 -7.48 15.69
CA ALA A 682 9.63 -8.62 15.82
C ALA A 682 9.45 -9.68 14.72
N SER A 683 8.30 -9.71 14.01
CA SER A 683 8.09 -10.68 12.91
C SER A 683 7.15 -10.14 11.82
N PRO A 684 7.59 -10.09 10.54
CA PRO A 684 6.75 -9.62 9.43
C PRO A 684 5.53 -10.53 9.18
N TYR A 685 5.64 -11.83 9.51
CA TYR A 685 4.53 -12.79 9.34
C TYR A 685 3.34 -12.49 10.26
N THR A 686 3.57 -11.85 11.41
CA THR A 686 2.51 -11.46 12.34
C THR A 686 1.60 -10.42 11.70
N ALA A 687 2.17 -9.45 10.97
CA ALA A 687 1.40 -8.43 10.25
C ALA A 687 0.52 -9.05 9.15
N GLU A 688 1.03 -10.03 8.39
CA GLU A 688 0.27 -10.72 7.35
C GLU A 688 -0.96 -11.45 7.93
N ILE A 689 -0.79 -12.19 9.02
CA ILE A 689 -1.88 -12.93 9.67
C ILE A 689 -2.97 -11.98 10.18
N LEU A 690 -2.58 -10.87 10.82
CA LEU A 690 -3.51 -9.88 11.36
C LEU A 690 -4.26 -9.14 10.26
N VAL A 691 -3.58 -8.82 9.16
CA VAL A 691 -4.23 -8.28 7.96
C VAL A 691 -5.21 -9.28 7.36
N SER A 692 -4.85 -10.56 7.27
CA SER A 692 -5.79 -11.58 6.79
C SER A 692 -7.06 -11.61 7.64
N ARG A 693 -6.96 -11.53 8.96
CA ARG A 693 -8.13 -11.43 9.86
C ARG A 693 -8.99 -10.20 9.56
N LEU A 694 -8.38 -9.03 9.33
CA LEU A 694 -9.12 -7.81 8.96
C LEU A 694 -9.80 -7.94 7.58
N LEU A 695 -9.13 -8.58 6.62
CA LEU A 695 -9.65 -8.75 5.26
C LEU A 695 -10.78 -9.78 5.16
N LEU A 696 -10.96 -10.67 6.15
CA LEU A 696 -12.12 -11.58 6.19
C LEU A 696 -13.45 -10.83 6.41
N ASN A 697 -13.41 -9.64 7.03
CA ASN A 697 -14.60 -8.86 7.35
C ASN A 697 -14.76 -7.65 6.42
N ALA A 698 -15.96 -7.41 5.91
CA ALA A 698 -16.24 -6.24 5.05
C ALA A 698 -15.96 -4.89 5.76
N ALA A 699 -16.17 -4.82 7.08
CA ALA A 699 -15.81 -3.65 7.88
C ALA A 699 -14.29 -3.43 7.94
N GLY A 700 -13.50 -4.49 8.12
CA GLY A 700 -12.03 -4.43 8.11
C GLY A 700 -11.46 -4.07 6.75
N GLN A 701 -12.01 -4.62 5.66
CA GLN A 701 -11.63 -4.23 4.29
C GLN A 701 -11.87 -2.74 4.03
N ARG A 702 -13.02 -2.20 4.47
CA ARG A 702 -13.33 -0.77 4.36
C ARG A 702 -12.39 0.09 5.22
N ALA A 703 -12.17 -0.30 6.48
CA ALA A 703 -11.31 0.43 7.40
C ALA A 703 -9.88 0.57 6.87
N LEU A 704 -9.30 -0.52 6.33
CA LEU A 704 -7.97 -0.50 5.73
C LEU A 704 -7.90 0.44 4.52
N LYS A 705 -8.93 0.45 3.66
CA LYS A 705 -9.00 1.33 2.48
C LYS A 705 -9.09 2.80 2.86
N VAL A 706 -9.94 3.12 3.84
CA VAL A 706 -10.06 4.47 4.41
C VAL A 706 -8.72 4.95 4.95
N MET A 707 -8.06 4.12 5.76
CA MET A 707 -6.77 4.50 6.36
C MET A 707 -5.67 4.63 5.30
N TRP A 708 -5.62 3.75 4.30
CA TRP A 708 -4.69 3.88 3.18
C TRP A 708 -4.85 5.23 2.46
N GLN A 709 -6.08 5.63 2.16
CA GLN A 709 -6.37 6.89 1.47
C GLN A 709 -6.02 8.10 2.33
N PHE A 710 -6.31 8.02 3.63
CA PHE A 710 -5.88 9.04 4.58
C PHE A 710 -4.35 9.21 4.59
N MET A 711 -3.60 8.09 4.64
CA MET A 711 -2.12 8.11 4.64
C MET A 711 -1.57 8.73 3.35
N GLN A 712 -2.11 8.34 2.19
CA GLN A 712 -1.68 8.86 0.88
C GLN A 712 -1.80 10.39 0.77
N HIS A 713 -2.80 10.99 1.40
CA HIS A 713 -3.00 12.45 1.36
C HIS A 713 -2.34 13.19 2.52
N SER A 714 -2.23 12.56 3.69
CA SER A 714 -1.83 13.24 4.93
C SER A 714 -0.39 12.95 5.39
N TRP A 715 0.42 12.27 4.59
CA TRP A 715 1.76 11.85 4.98
C TRP A 715 2.69 13.02 5.35
N GLN A 716 2.63 14.15 4.64
CA GLN A 716 3.44 15.34 4.97
C GLN A 716 3.07 15.92 6.33
N TRP A 717 1.77 15.95 6.65
CA TRP A 717 1.29 16.35 7.97
C TRP A 717 1.82 15.41 9.06
N LEU A 718 1.74 14.10 8.82
CA LEU A 718 2.25 13.08 9.76
C LEU A 718 3.76 13.21 9.99
N LEU A 719 4.56 13.36 8.94
CA LEU A 719 6.00 13.59 9.07
C LEU A 719 6.31 14.84 9.90
N GLY A 720 5.50 15.88 9.75
CA GLY A 720 5.59 17.09 10.55
C GLY A 720 5.34 16.85 12.04
N GLN A 721 4.27 16.13 12.37
CA GLN A 721 3.97 15.75 13.76
C GLN A 721 5.01 14.81 14.38
N LEU A 722 5.74 14.05 13.55
CA LEU A 722 6.81 13.16 13.96
C LEU A 722 8.18 13.85 14.09
N GLY A 723 8.29 15.14 13.71
CA GLY A 723 9.55 15.88 13.70
C GLY A 723 10.55 15.37 12.67
N ALA A 724 10.06 14.75 11.59
CA ALA A 724 10.85 14.05 10.58
C ALA A 724 10.81 14.74 9.19
N LEU A 725 10.30 15.97 9.09
CA LEU A 725 10.34 16.76 7.86
C LEU A 725 11.75 17.24 7.52
N GLU A 726 11.94 17.60 6.25
CA GLU A 726 13.20 18.19 5.84
C GLU A 726 13.38 19.61 6.38
N PRO A 727 14.63 20.07 6.57
CA PRO A 727 14.90 21.44 6.98
C PRO A 727 14.29 22.45 5.99
N GLY A 728 13.44 23.36 6.48
CA GLY A 728 12.77 24.38 5.67
C GLY A 728 11.34 24.02 5.24
N GLU A 729 10.90 22.78 5.45
CA GLU A 729 9.50 22.39 5.22
C GLU A 729 8.61 22.85 6.39
N VAL A 730 7.47 23.47 6.06
CA VAL A 730 6.50 23.92 7.05
C VAL A 730 5.53 22.79 7.33
N THR A 731 5.41 22.40 8.61
CA THR A 731 4.40 21.44 9.05
C THR A 731 3.01 21.99 8.74
N PRO A 732 2.17 21.28 7.97
CA PRO A 732 0.77 21.66 7.83
C PRO A 732 0.12 21.71 9.23
N SER A 733 -0.68 22.74 9.51
CA SER A 733 -1.40 22.84 10.79
C SER A 733 -2.49 21.78 10.94
N THR A 734 -3.09 21.37 9.83
CA THR A 734 -4.18 20.39 9.74
C THR A 734 -3.92 19.41 8.59
N PRO A 735 -4.35 18.14 8.69
CA PRO A 735 -4.31 17.21 7.59
C PRO A 735 -5.20 17.72 6.44
N PRO A 736 -4.81 17.49 5.18
CA PRO A 736 -5.62 17.87 4.03
C PRO A 736 -6.92 17.08 3.96
N LEU A 737 -7.93 17.67 3.31
CA LEU A 737 -9.20 16.98 3.04
C LEU A 737 -8.95 15.80 2.10
N VAL A 738 -9.38 14.60 2.51
CA VAL A 738 -9.22 13.37 1.72
C VAL A 738 -10.40 13.24 0.77
N PRO A 739 -10.21 13.01 -0.54
CA PRO A 739 -11.32 12.76 -1.46
C PRO A 739 -12.11 11.49 -1.11
N THR A 740 -13.42 11.45 -1.43
CA THR A 740 -14.25 10.23 -1.31
C THR A 740 -13.99 9.20 -2.40
N THR A 741 -13.37 9.61 -3.51
CA THR A 741 -12.93 8.70 -4.56
C THR A 741 -11.55 8.14 -4.21
N ALA A 742 -11.35 6.85 -4.44
CA ALA A 742 -10.05 6.20 -4.26
C ALA A 742 -9.07 6.66 -5.35
N SER A 743 -8.54 7.88 -5.22
CA SER A 743 -7.57 8.48 -6.12
C SER A 743 -6.27 8.75 -5.37
N ARG A 744 -5.14 8.70 -6.09
CA ARG A 744 -3.87 9.21 -5.56
C ARG A 744 -3.92 10.74 -5.54
N PRO A 745 -3.11 11.39 -4.67
CA PRO A 745 -2.93 12.83 -4.70
C PRO A 745 -2.58 13.32 -6.10
N ALA A 746 -3.01 14.54 -6.42
CA ALA A 746 -2.68 15.16 -7.70
C ALA A 746 -1.16 15.19 -7.91
N LEU A 747 -0.73 14.91 -9.14
CA LEU A 747 0.68 14.89 -9.50
C LEU A 747 1.34 16.24 -9.17
N THR A 748 2.59 16.21 -8.74
CA THR A 748 3.41 17.41 -8.76
C THR A 748 3.44 17.95 -10.19
N LYS A 749 3.22 19.25 -10.34
CA LYS A 749 3.20 19.89 -11.67
C LYS A 749 4.52 19.59 -12.38
N LEU A 750 4.45 19.27 -13.67
CA LEU A 750 5.63 18.93 -14.49
C LEU A 750 6.77 19.96 -14.32
N LEU A 751 6.43 21.26 -14.35
CA LEU A 751 7.37 22.35 -14.17
C LEU A 751 8.06 22.32 -12.80
N HIS A 752 7.34 21.94 -11.75
CA HIS A 752 7.91 21.80 -10.41
C HIS A 752 8.89 20.62 -10.37
N THR A 753 8.48 19.44 -10.86
CA THR A 753 9.34 18.24 -10.94
C THR A 753 10.61 18.49 -11.74
N MET A 754 10.53 19.32 -12.78
CA MET A 754 11.69 19.67 -13.61
C MET A 754 12.76 20.44 -12.82
N PHE A 755 12.40 21.31 -11.88
CA PHE A 755 13.35 22.15 -11.13
C PHE A 755 13.58 21.71 -9.68
N HIS A 756 12.86 20.71 -9.20
CA HIS A 756 12.95 20.26 -7.81
C HIS A 756 13.04 18.73 -7.68
N VAL A 757 13.82 18.30 -6.69
CA VAL A 757 13.89 16.93 -6.18
C VAL A 757 13.16 16.88 -4.84
N GLY A 758 11.89 16.49 -4.86
CA GLY A 758 10.99 16.72 -3.73
C GLY A 758 10.79 18.22 -3.53
N HIS A 759 11.16 18.74 -2.36
CA HIS A 759 11.09 20.17 -2.04
C HIS A 759 12.41 20.94 -2.29
N ARG A 760 13.48 20.25 -2.67
CA ARG A 760 14.81 20.85 -2.89
C ARG A 760 15.01 21.26 -4.33
N GLN A 761 15.57 22.45 -4.57
CA GLN A 761 15.91 22.92 -5.91
C GLN A 761 17.20 22.26 -6.44
N PHE A 762 17.30 22.05 -7.75
CA PHE A 762 18.50 21.48 -8.38
C PHE A 762 19.75 22.35 -8.23
N ASP A 763 19.60 23.67 -8.13
CA ASP A 763 20.68 24.64 -8.00
C ASP A 763 21.06 24.95 -6.54
N GLN A 764 20.47 24.28 -5.55
CA GLN A 764 20.67 24.57 -4.12
C GLN A 764 22.14 24.63 -3.65
N LEU A 765 23.03 23.81 -4.25
CA LEU A 765 24.45 23.81 -3.92
C LEU A 765 25.17 25.02 -4.53
N LEU A 766 24.74 25.45 -5.72
CA LEU A 766 25.26 26.62 -6.43
C LEU A 766 24.75 27.92 -5.79
N ALA A 767 23.49 27.94 -5.37
CA ALA A 767 22.85 29.04 -4.67
C ALA A 767 23.31 29.19 -3.20
N GLY A 768 24.10 28.24 -2.68
CA GLY A 768 24.56 28.23 -1.28
C GLY A 768 23.47 27.94 -0.25
N THR A 769 22.29 27.50 -0.66
CA THR A 769 21.21 27.10 0.27
C THR A 769 21.48 25.74 0.90
N TRP A 770 22.30 24.90 0.26
CA TRP A 770 22.80 23.65 0.83
C TRP A 770 24.32 23.67 0.96
N GLU A 771 24.81 23.81 2.20
CA GLU A 771 26.23 23.71 2.53
C GLU A 771 26.59 22.30 3.01
N LEU A 772 27.65 21.74 2.42
CA LEU A 772 28.20 20.44 2.79
C LEU A 772 29.31 20.62 3.83
N ASP A 773 29.18 19.95 4.98
CA ASP A 773 30.27 19.87 5.96
C ASP A 773 31.35 18.88 5.50
N TRP A 774 32.21 19.35 4.59
CA TRP A 774 33.28 18.56 4.00
C TRP A 774 34.22 17.95 5.03
N TYR A 775 34.47 18.65 6.14
CA TYR A 775 35.36 18.13 7.20
C TYR A 775 34.74 16.90 7.86
N ARG A 776 33.46 16.96 8.20
CA ARG A 776 32.74 15.83 8.77
C ARG A 776 32.57 14.67 7.79
N LEU A 777 32.32 14.96 6.51
CA LEU A 777 32.24 13.93 5.47
C LEU A 777 33.57 13.21 5.30
N LEU A 778 34.68 13.95 5.30
CA LEU A 778 36.03 13.37 5.25
C LEU A 778 36.43 12.61 6.53
N GLN A 779 35.62 12.69 7.59
CA GLN A 779 35.79 11.92 8.83
C GLN A 779 34.81 10.75 8.95
N THR A 780 34.02 10.48 7.90
CA THR A 780 33.08 9.36 7.90
C THR A 780 33.85 8.05 7.56
N PRO A 781 33.61 6.94 8.27
CA PRO A 781 34.18 5.64 7.93
C PRO A 781 33.65 5.16 6.59
N LEU A 782 34.54 4.93 5.62
CA LEU A 782 34.17 4.51 4.27
C LEU A 782 34.86 3.22 3.83
N SER A 783 35.74 2.58 4.61
CA SER A 783 36.53 1.42 4.16
C SER A 783 37.35 1.65 2.88
N LEU A 784 37.85 2.87 2.64
CA LEU A 784 38.67 3.11 1.45
C LEU A 784 40.10 2.59 1.62
N THR A 785 40.76 2.27 0.51
CA THR A 785 42.20 2.05 0.47
C THR A 785 42.91 3.34 0.03
N PRO A 786 44.17 3.57 0.43
CA PRO A 786 44.94 4.73 -0.03
C PRO A 786 45.04 4.82 -1.57
N GLU A 787 45.20 3.69 -2.25
CA GLU A 787 45.26 3.63 -3.72
C GLU A 787 43.96 4.09 -4.37
N ARG A 788 42.82 3.60 -3.88
CA ARG A 788 41.50 3.96 -4.40
C ARG A 788 41.19 5.44 -4.18
N LEU A 789 41.57 5.95 -3.00
CA LEU A 789 41.43 7.35 -2.68
C LEU A 789 42.30 8.21 -3.62
N TRP A 790 43.55 7.81 -3.83
CA TRP A 790 44.46 8.51 -4.74
C TRP A 790 43.93 8.56 -6.17
N ASN A 791 43.37 7.47 -6.70
CA ASN A 791 42.78 7.46 -8.05
C ASN A 791 41.67 8.52 -8.24
N GLN A 792 40.92 8.83 -7.18
CA GLN A 792 39.89 9.87 -7.22
C GLN A 792 40.49 11.28 -7.06
N LEU A 793 41.46 11.46 -6.15
CA LEU A 793 42.14 12.74 -5.94
C LEU A 793 42.98 13.17 -7.13
N SER A 794 43.75 12.24 -7.70
CA SER A 794 44.61 12.53 -8.84
C SER A 794 43.78 13.10 -9.97
N SER A 795 42.58 12.55 -10.22
CA SER A 795 41.67 12.97 -11.28
C SER A 795 41.08 14.37 -11.14
N ARG A 796 41.41 15.14 -10.09
CA ARG A 796 40.98 16.54 -9.99
C ARG A 796 41.83 17.47 -10.86
N SER A 797 41.26 18.60 -11.25
CA SER A 797 41.94 19.62 -12.05
C SER A 797 43.17 20.18 -11.34
N GLU A 798 43.12 20.37 -10.02
CA GLU A 798 44.24 20.98 -9.27
C GLU A 798 45.51 20.11 -9.28
N PHE A 799 45.39 18.80 -9.53
CA PHE A 799 46.53 17.88 -9.58
C PHE A 799 47.18 17.81 -10.97
N HIS A 800 46.40 17.96 -12.04
CA HIS A 800 46.90 17.90 -13.42
C HIS A 800 47.28 19.28 -13.98
N GLU A 801 46.50 20.31 -13.64
CA GLU A 801 46.70 21.69 -14.09
C GLU A 801 47.69 22.45 -13.19
N SER A 802 48.28 21.81 -12.18
CA SER A 802 49.27 22.39 -11.25
C SER A 802 50.48 23.05 -11.96
N SER A 803 50.78 22.62 -13.19
CA SER A 803 51.85 23.16 -14.04
C SER A 803 51.45 24.41 -14.86
N SER A 804 50.18 24.80 -14.85
CA SER A 804 49.64 25.90 -15.67
C SER A 804 49.65 27.28 -15.00
N GLY A 805 50.06 27.37 -13.72
CA GLY A 805 50.17 28.64 -12.98
C GLY A 805 48.85 29.22 -12.45
N LEU A 806 47.75 28.46 -12.52
CA LEU A 806 46.42 28.87 -12.07
C LEU A 806 46.20 28.77 -10.54
N LEU A 807 47.04 28.02 -9.81
CA LEU A 807 46.94 27.84 -8.37
C LEU A 807 47.75 28.88 -7.59
N ASN A 808 47.26 29.28 -6.41
CA ASN A 808 48.05 30.10 -5.49
C ASN A 808 49.15 29.27 -4.80
N GLU A 809 50.16 29.94 -4.22
CA GLU A 809 51.31 29.29 -3.58
C GLU A 809 50.92 28.29 -2.47
N HIS A 810 49.86 28.60 -1.72
CA HIS A 810 49.36 27.73 -0.66
C HIS A 810 48.79 26.42 -1.22
N ASP A 811 47.93 26.51 -2.22
CA ASP A 811 47.28 25.37 -2.86
C ASP A 811 48.29 24.50 -3.60
N THR A 812 49.31 25.10 -4.25
CA THR A 812 50.43 24.35 -4.83
C THR A 812 51.18 23.54 -3.77
N ALA A 813 51.45 24.11 -2.59
CA ALA A 813 52.10 23.41 -1.50
C ALA A 813 51.24 22.26 -0.94
N VAL A 814 49.91 22.47 -0.83
CA VAL A 814 48.97 21.44 -0.40
C VAL A 814 48.95 20.27 -1.39
N VAL A 815 48.83 20.56 -2.70
CA VAL A 815 48.82 19.54 -3.76
C VAL A 815 50.13 18.75 -3.78
N ALA A 816 51.29 19.42 -3.64
CA ALA A 816 52.58 18.76 -3.57
C ALA A 816 52.70 17.84 -2.35
N MET A 817 52.23 18.29 -1.18
CA MET A 817 52.21 17.47 0.04
C MET A 817 51.34 16.23 -0.14
N LEU A 818 50.09 16.39 -0.60
CA LEU A 818 49.18 15.28 -0.84
C LEU A 818 49.74 14.31 -1.87
N SER A 819 50.29 14.82 -2.98
CA SER A 819 50.90 13.99 -4.03
C SER A 819 52.06 13.16 -3.51
N GLY A 820 52.97 13.76 -2.73
CA GLY A 820 54.08 13.02 -2.11
C GLY A 820 53.60 11.95 -1.13
N LEU A 821 52.57 12.27 -0.34
CA LEU A 821 52.01 11.38 0.68
C LEU A 821 51.41 10.11 0.06
N PHE A 822 50.67 10.22 -1.05
CA PHE A 822 50.06 9.08 -1.72
C PHE A 822 50.99 8.35 -2.71
N GLN A 823 51.94 9.04 -3.35
CA GLN A 823 52.93 8.40 -4.23
C GLN A 823 53.91 7.48 -3.48
N LEU A 824 54.25 7.81 -2.23
CA LEU A 824 55.07 6.95 -1.37
C LEU A 824 54.42 5.58 -1.10
N ILE A 825 53.09 5.50 -1.11
CA ILE A 825 52.33 4.29 -0.80
C ILE A 825 52.20 3.38 -2.03
N ALA A 826 52.06 3.96 -3.23
CA ALA A 826 52.08 3.22 -4.49
C ALA A 826 53.43 2.53 -4.76
N ALA A 827 54.52 3.00 -4.13
CA ALA A 827 55.86 2.43 -4.24
C ALA A 827 56.17 1.32 -3.21
N THR A 828 55.34 1.16 -2.17
CA THR A 828 55.48 0.10 -1.16
C THR A 828 54.48 -1.03 -1.42
N PRO A 829 54.91 -2.24 -1.83
CA PRO A 829 53.99 -3.36 -1.97
C PRO A 829 53.44 -3.72 -0.58
N LEU A 830 52.11 -3.75 -0.47
CA LEU A 830 51.37 -4.23 0.69
C LEU A 830 51.70 -5.72 0.94
N ASN A 831 52.71 -5.98 1.76
CA ASN A 831 52.80 -7.21 2.54
C ASN A 831 52.14 -6.94 3.89
N GLN A 832 50.85 -7.26 4.02
CA GLN A 832 50.20 -7.78 5.23
C GLN A 832 48.74 -8.13 4.96
#